data_AF-A0A813UFB8-F1
#
_entry.id   AF-A0A813UFB8-F1
#
_cell.length_a   1.000
_cell.length_b   1.000
_cell.length_c   1.000
_cell.angle_alpha   90.00
_cell.angle_beta   90.00
_cell.angle_gamma   90.00
#
_symmetry.space_group_name_H-M   'P 1'
#
loop_
_entity.id
_entity.type
_entity.pdbx_description
1 polymer ?
#
loop_
_entity_poly.entity_id
_entity_poly.type
_entity_poly.pdbx_seq_one_letter_code
_entity_poly.pdbx_strand_id
1 'polypeptide(L)'
;MICNLVKRIWQKFLQLNLFKKHSSNEHTLEKELLATRIYLIALIVCLSIITITVALIVRPVDKIEYKPSHEKFSQLIRKYPSTLHCPCSKSSTNYFKFVTTKVNFHQVCSSEFIQQAWIDKLFTNEKITTKSIDDARITLSFFWQTIAGLCLTSNKSWNDVIANFEATSFITPTAVAEQVIRVQAENTLQNQIDLSKTIITRNLLALQRITRGDQIVSALQTNFYLRYPPAHLGPQNSLKMTARTFGNCTCSNIEGCPRSATFNDSYGHLVNVPGMIVDCLVVDGTLASTLECYYNQSCISILHGQLSMNIKPLSNTSNKKFSMYSTVKSMFNELMIDETITEIRFDKYFSECNCPFCSYSYRRRFDIFLVFTAVTGSIGMLPFIVRYIASFVATKILRRKNRILPMENVSTIMPMEQNRNQRIQLRIRLLFNKLRQAIISLNLFEKQTHRTPTNIYREQLQTRFFIFFIVILTIAAGVYTIVIEQNHVITVSHPSLDTYEQLYNDYPTTLYCPCSEISIPNKVFLNVTFVLHQVCSSDLVSLEWLHYLRSFDPTHLSPESDTSFSQDFRKMGASYFQLLAAFCSLAEMNIADAQHIFLNTEFINDRVPSLPHFIQQTKAMMTSFIDTTKYDFLQTFNWMRLIFLTSYLYNGLNTNVGISINEHSQVITNFRKYDIVSIIQDGFMIAYHTCNCETNPVTCSAIPSLYINTSDLNNNNEYLLFKILHLGCSPLSGFLESKTAWWYDITYMEHIQATYSMVIHTQRSPNIKPLNESKSTQFGDTNTEDLLGSSSIDVRSRNFPRNIYDKIKNFNIYEIESTDNTHIRQQQIYTKVYLFLYIVLLSIVLFYTILIERRITETQQLHSIDDYEQLLNLYSDDISCPCTYTSISYDKFITELQVSSFHDACDDKRLYTILTMYMLGGSGGFMTISGHFTQWINPFVKSLEQLCSLAKHNVENSIDAFLASTLFTNQLMSRDLFDTEMNETLSQFENKTKTAFAHILDLIRSTIQGNALLHINSQAWSLVKVKTNDGSDINFLTVPRTFNNTQENTSCLCSTLQTCRMPRQVNINSDLVTIDGIVIGCHQLETLLLSSLTCFYYLQCINILRALSEGEALTKEQFDGLNTLTTRFSMNDTIEKIAYEMFIESWSTNTSYETYFNSCSPSYCIYTYYQKSDELEILTIFLSAYGSLSIAVYFIVPYLVKLIKKILICFRITQQQ
;
A
#
# COMPACT_ATOMS: atom_id res chain seq x y z
N MET A 1 -5.07 -17.55 -80.07
CA MET A 1 -5.98 -16.37 -80.10
C MET A 1 -5.39 -15.16 -79.37
N ILE A 2 -4.85 -15.32 -78.16
CA ILE A 2 -4.19 -14.25 -77.38
C ILE A 2 -2.94 -13.68 -78.08
N CYS A 3 -2.08 -14.50 -78.69
CA CYS A 3 -0.92 -14.01 -79.45
C CYS A 3 -1.29 -13.13 -80.66
N ASN A 4 -2.36 -13.47 -81.40
CA ASN A 4 -2.83 -12.63 -82.52
C ASN A 4 -3.52 -11.35 -82.04
N LEU A 5 -4.18 -11.39 -80.88
CA LEU A 5 -4.73 -10.19 -80.25
C LEU A 5 -3.61 -9.26 -79.77
N VAL A 6 -2.59 -9.79 -79.10
CA VAL A 6 -1.39 -9.06 -78.68
C VAL A 6 -0.64 -8.50 -79.88
N LYS A 7 -0.47 -9.28 -80.96
CA LYS A 7 0.19 -8.81 -82.19
C LYS A 7 -0.60 -7.69 -82.88
N ARG A 8 -1.94 -7.78 -82.92
CA ARG A 8 -2.82 -6.72 -83.46
C ARG A 8 -2.85 -5.47 -82.57
N ILE A 9 -2.84 -5.63 -81.25
CA ILE A 9 -2.79 -4.53 -80.28
C ILE A 9 -1.41 -3.86 -80.35
N TRP A 10 -0.33 -4.63 -80.44
CA TRP A 10 1.04 -4.14 -80.59
C TRP A 10 1.25 -3.40 -81.91
N GLN A 11 0.70 -3.90 -83.02
CA GLN A 11 0.71 -3.20 -84.31
C GLN A 11 -0.10 -1.89 -84.25
N LYS A 12 -1.24 -1.85 -83.55
CA LYS A 12 -2.00 -0.61 -83.31
C LYS A 12 -1.29 0.35 -82.35
N PHE A 13 -0.56 -0.16 -81.36
CA PHE A 13 0.23 0.60 -80.40
C PHE A 13 1.46 1.24 -81.08
N LEU A 14 2.09 0.52 -82.02
CA LEU A 14 3.20 1.03 -82.85
C LEU A 14 2.78 2.13 -83.83
N GLN A 15 1.50 2.15 -84.24
CA GLN A 15 0.90 3.19 -85.09
C GLN A 15 0.26 4.34 -84.29
N LEU A 16 0.28 4.28 -82.96
CA LEU A 16 -0.37 5.25 -82.09
C LEU A 16 0.45 6.55 -82.10
N ASN A 17 -0.13 7.61 -82.64
CA ASN A 17 0.45 8.95 -82.67
C ASN A 17 -0.43 9.89 -81.85
N LEU A 18 -0.07 10.12 -80.58
CA LEU A 18 -0.77 11.02 -79.65
C LEU A 18 -0.58 12.51 -80.02
N PHE A 19 0.23 12.81 -81.02
CA PHE A 19 0.57 14.16 -81.48
C PHE A 19 0.17 14.42 -82.94
N LYS A 20 -0.72 13.58 -83.53
CA LYS A 20 -1.11 13.61 -84.94
C LYS A 20 -1.70 14.96 -85.38
N LYS A 21 -1.17 15.56 -86.45
CA LYS A 21 -1.72 16.76 -87.12
C LYS A 21 -2.30 16.46 -88.52
N HIS A 22 -3.24 17.28 -88.98
CA HIS A 22 -4.07 17.01 -90.19
C HIS A 22 -3.33 17.19 -91.54
N SER A 23 -2.14 17.79 -91.57
CA SER A 23 -1.28 17.87 -92.78
C SER A 23 0.20 17.68 -92.41
N SER A 24 0.62 16.42 -92.26
CA SER A 24 1.98 16.05 -91.87
C SER A 24 2.82 15.66 -93.10
N ASN A 25 3.92 16.38 -93.34
CA ASN A 25 5.01 15.92 -94.22
C ASN A 25 5.77 14.73 -93.56
N GLU A 26 6.51 13.96 -94.34
CA GLU A 26 7.21 12.74 -93.89
C GLU A 26 8.15 12.99 -92.68
N HIS A 27 8.87 14.11 -92.67
CA HIS A 27 9.72 14.54 -91.55
C HIS A 27 8.95 14.93 -90.27
N THR A 28 7.71 15.41 -90.39
CA THR A 28 6.86 15.75 -89.23
C THR A 28 6.23 14.50 -88.60
N LEU A 29 5.96 13.47 -89.39
CA LEU A 29 5.39 12.21 -88.89
C LEU A 29 6.37 11.44 -88.00
N GLU A 30 7.66 11.37 -88.37
CA GLU A 30 8.71 10.75 -87.53
C GLU A 30 8.86 11.45 -86.17
N LYS A 31 8.80 12.78 -86.16
CA LYS A 31 8.89 13.59 -84.94
C LYS A 31 7.72 13.31 -83.99
N GLU A 32 6.52 13.22 -84.52
CA GLU A 32 5.29 12.98 -83.76
C GLU A 32 5.25 11.56 -83.16
N LEU A 33 5.71 10.55 -83.92
CA LEU A 33 5.82 9.17 -83.44
C LEU A 33 6.91 9.02 -82.36
N LEU A 34 8.06 9.67 -82.52
CA LEU A 34 9.13 9.66 -81.52
C LEU A 34 8.69 10.35 -80.22
N ALA A 35 8.01 11.50 -80.32
CA ALA A 35 7.45 12.20 -79.17
C ALA A 35 6.40 11.35 -78.44
N THR A 36 5.54 10.63 -79.18
CA THR A 36 4.55 9.72 -78.59
C THR A 36 5.21 8.59 -77.78
N ARG A 37 6.32 8.03 -78.28
CA ARG A 37 7.06 6.95 -77.60
C ARG A 37 7.75 7.43 -76.33
N ILE A 38 8.44 8.56 -76.39
CA ILE A 38 9.12 9.17 -75.22
C ILE A 38 8.08 9.50 -74.14
N TYR A 39 6.93 10.03 -74.55
CA TYR A 39 5.83 10.34 -73.64
C TYR A 39 5.32 9.11 -72.89
N LEU A 40 5.00 8.03 -73.61
CA LEU A 40 4.44 6.82 -73.01
C LEU A 40 5.45 6.13 -72.07
N ILE A 41 6.72 6.06 -72.45
CA ILE A 41 7.77 5.45 -71.62
C ILE A 41 7.98 6.28 -70.34
N ALA A 42 8.12 7.60 -70.45
CA ALA A 42 8.31 8.47 -69.30
C ALA A 42 7.12 8.44 -68.34
N LEU A 43 5.89 8.39 -68.87
CA LEU A 43 4.68 8.28 -68.04
C LEU A 43 4.63 6.96 -67.26
N ILE A 44 4.93 5.84 -67.93
CA ILE A 44 4.96 4.51 -67.29
C ILE A 44 6.04 4.47 -66.21
N VAL A 45 7.24 4.98 -66.48
CA VAL A 45 8.34 5.01 -65.51
C VAL A 45 7.97 5.85 -64.29
N CYS A 46 7.46 7.07 -64.48
CA CYS A 46 7.06 7.92 -63.35
C CYS A 46 5.93 7.30 -62.52
N LEU A 47 4.90 6.71 -63.16
CA LEU A 47 3.84 6.02 -62.44
C LEU A 47 4.37 4.79 -61.68
N SER A 48 5.29 4.03 -62.26
CA SER A 48 5.91 2.88 -61.60
C SER A 48 6.80 3.25 -60.42
N ILE A 49 7.53 4.37 -60.50
CA ILE A 49 8.34 4.86 -59.38
C ILE A 49 7.42 5.27 -58.23
N ILE A 50 6.37 6.03 -58.53
CA ILE A 50 5.40 6.49 -57.53
C ILE A 50 4.71 5.30 -56.84
N THR A 51 4.23 4.31 -57.60
CA THR A 51 3.61 3.11 -57.02
C THR A 51 4.57 2.32 -56.15
N ILE A 52 5.83 2.16 -56.57
CA ILE A 52 6.85 1.46 -55.76
C ILE A 52 7.15 2.24 -54.48
N THR A 53 7.34 3.56 -54.55
CA THR A 53 7.60 4.36 -53.34
C THR A 53 6.43 4.33 -52.37
N VAL A 54 5.18 4.41 -52.85
CA VAL A 54 4.00 4.36 -51.98
C VAL A 54 3.79 2.96 -51.40
N ALA A 55 4.07 1.91 -52.17
CA ALA A 55 3.96 0.52 -51.71
C ALA A 55 5.03 0.13 -50.68
N LEU A 56 6.13 0.87 -50.57
CA LEU A 56 7.20 0.61 -49.61
C LEU A 56 7.02 1.36 -48.27
N ILE A 57 6.05 2.27 -48.17
CA ILE A 57 5.77 3.01 -46.93
C ILE A 57 5.08 2.06 -45.94
N VAL A 58 5.78 1.71 -44.85
CA VAL A 58 5.20 0.93 -43.74
C VAL A 58 4.41 1.87 -42.83
N ARG A 59 3.15 1.54 -42.56
CA ARG A 59 2.32 2.27 -41.59
C ARG A 59 1.82 1.35 -40.47
N PRO A 60 1.70 1.87 -39.24
CA PRO A 60 0.95 1.20 -38.18
C PRO A 60 -0.54 1.20 -38.55
N VAL A 61 -1.20 0.07 -38.35
CA VAL A 61 -2.66 -0.05 -38.46
C VAL A 61 -3.19 -0.46 -37.09
N ASP A 62 -4.10 0.33 -36.56
CA ASP A 62 -4.78 0.07 -35.29
C ASP A 62 -6.04 -0.75 -35.56
N LYS A 63 -6.24 -1.82 -34.79
CA LYS A 63 -7.44 -2.64 -34.83
C LYS A 63 -8.08 -2.69 -33.45
N ILE A 64 -9.41 -2.57 -33.42
CA ILE A 64 -10.22 -2.56 -32.21
C ILE A 64 -11.07 -3.84 -32.17
N GLU A 65 -11.05 -4.53 -31.04
CA GLU A 65 -11.94 -5.63 -30.72
C GLU A 65 -12.90 -5.17 -29.62
N TYR A 66 -14.21 -5.17 -29.89
CA TYR A 66 -15.23 -4.76 -28.92
C TYR A 66 -15.61 -5.92 -28.01
N LYS A 67 -15.72 -5.66 -26.69
CA LYS A 67 -16.08 -6.65 -25.64
C LYS A 67 -15.39 -8.01 -25.81
N PRO A 68 -14.04 -8.06 -25.79
CA PRO A 68 -13.32 -9.31 -25.98
C PRO A 68 -13.59 -10.29 -24.82
N SER A 69 -13.64 -11.60 -25.13
CA SER A 69 -13.63 -12.64 -24.09
C SER A 69 -12.24 -12.81 -23.47
N HIS A 70 -12.15 -13.37 -22.26
CA HIS A 70 -10.85 -13.62 -21.61
C HIS A 70 -9.92 -14.52 -22.46
N GLU A 71 -10.47 -15.52 -23.18
CA GLU A 71 -9.70 -16.35 -24.13
C GLU A 71 -9.16 -15.51 -25.29
N LYS A 72 -9.98 -14.60 -25.82
CA LYS A 72 -9.60 -13.72 -26.92
C LYS A 72 -8.51 -12.75 -26.49
N PHE A 73 -8.64 -12.17 -25.30
CA PHE A 73 -7.62 -11.34 -24.68
C PHE A 73 -6.31 -12.12 -24.50
N SER A 74 -6.37 -13.34 -23.96
CA SER A 74 -5.20 -14.21 -23.77
C SER A 74 -4.46 -14.52 -25.07
N GLN A 75 -5.19 -14.68 -26.18
CA GLN A 75 -4.59 -14.84 -27.51
C GLN A 75 -3.94 -13.54 -28.01
N LEU A 76 -4.62 -12.40 -27.82
CA LEU A 76 -4.14 -11.10 -28.28
C LEU A 76 -2.88 -10.66 -27.52
N ILE A 77 -2.85 -10.82 -26.20
CA ILE A 77 -1.71 -10.38 -25.37
C ILE A 77 -0.46 -11.22 -25.65
N ARG A 78 -0.62 -12.51 -25.98
CA ARG A 78 0.48 -13.36 -26.45
C ARG A 78 1.01 -12.94 -27.82
N LYS A 79 0.15 -12.42 -28.70
CA LYS A 79 0.51 -12.09 -30.09
C LYS A 79 1.02 -10.66 -30.26
N TYR A 80 0.49 -9.72 -29.48
CA TYR A 80 0.79 -8.28 -29.57
C TYR A 80 1.09 -7.68 -28.18
N PRO A 81 2.03 -8.24 -27.39
CA PRO A 81 2.24 -7.84 -25.99
C PRO A 81 2.61 -6.36 -25.82
N SER A 82 3.34 -5.79 -26.78
CA SER A 82 3.86 -4.41 -26.70
C SER A 82 2.90 -3.33 -27.25
N THR A 83 1.82 -3.72 -27.91
CA THR A 83 0.90 -2.77 -28.57
C THR A 83 -0.57 -2.99 -28.21
N LEU A 84 -0.90 -4.04 -27.46
CA LEU A 84 -2.25 -4.31 -26.97
C LEU A 84 -2.58 -3.41 -25.78
N HIS A 85 -3.69 -2.70 -25.88
CA HIS A 85 -4.23 -1.84 -24.84
C HIS A 85 -5.71 -2.15 -24.63
N CYS A 86 -6.08 -2.50 -23.40
CA CYS A 86 -7.43 -2.92 -23.03
C CYS A 86 -7.84 -2.16 -21.77
N PRO A 87 -8.51 -1.02 -21.87
CA PRO A 87 -8.97 -0.28 -20.68
C PRO A 87 -9.98 -1.12 -19.88
N CYS A 88 -9.91 -1.05 -18.55
CA CYS A 88 -10.95 -1.60 -17.66
C CYS A 88 -12.04 -0.55 -17.43
N SER A 89 -13.30 -0.97 -17.26
CA SER A 89 -14.38 -0.05 -16.84
C SER A 89 -14.30 0.32 -15.36
N LYS A 90 -13.69 -0.54 -14.52
CA LYS A 90 -13.34 -0.25 -13.12
C LYS A 90 -11.83 -0.45 -12.94
N SER A 91 -11.12 0.56 -12.42
CA SER A 91 -9.67 0.51 -12.22
C SER A 91 -9.24 -0.16 -10.91
N SER A 92 -10.18 -0.45 -10.01
CA SER A 92 -9.93 -1.05 -8.70
C SER A 92 -10.85 -2.25 -8.47
N THR A 93 -10.28 -3.43 -8.21
CA THR A 93 -11.05 -4.67 -7.93
C THR A 93 -10.53 -5.35 -6.67
N ASN A 94 -11.40 -5.53 -5.68
CA ASN A 94 -11.03 -6.20 -4.41
C ASN A 94 -10.63 -7.65 -4.64
N TYR A 95 -9.58 -8.12 -3.95
CA TYR A 95 -9.05 -9.47 -4.14
C TYR A 95 -10.08 -10.57 -3.85
N PHE A 96 -11.01 -10.36 -2.91
CA PHE A 96 -12.04 -11.36 -2.57
C PHE A 96 -12.90 -11.82 -3.76
N LYS A 97 -13.00 -10.98 -4.81
CA LYS A 97 -13.81 -11.32 -6.00
C LYS A 97 -13.19 -12.40 -6.86
N PHE A 98 -11.86 -12.54 -6.85
CA PHE A 98 -11.12 -13.41 -7.78
C PHE A 98 -9.98 -14.22 -7.15
N VAL A 99 -9.68 -14.01 -5.87
CA VAL A 99 -8.69 -14.81 -5.11
C VAL A 99 -9.40 -15.53 -3.97
N THR A 100 -9.06 -16.79 -3.75
CA THR A 100 -9.51 -17.57 -2.60
C THR A 100 -8.30 -18.20 -1.94
N THR A 101 -8.15 -17.99 -0.64
CA THR A 101 -7.00 -18.49 0.13
C THR A 101 -7.47 -19.46 1.21
N LYS A 102 -6.77 -20.58 1.35
CA LYS A 102 -6.96 -21.55 2.44
C LYS A 102 -5.67 -21.71 3.23
N VAL A 103 -5.80 -21.99 4.52
CA VAL A 103 -4.66 -22.24 5.41
C VAL A 103 -4.76 -23.62 6.02
N ASN A 104 -3.62 -24.29 6.09
CA ASN A 104 -3.42 -25.47 6.90
C ASN A 104 -2.49 -25.08 8.05
N PHE A 105 -3.03 -25.08 9.27
CA PHE A 105 -2.22 -24.94 10.47
C PHE A 105 -1.46 -26.25 10.75
N HIS A 106 -0.37 -26.13 11.48
CA HIS A 106 0.37 -27.27 12.02
C HIS A 106 -0.59 -28.20 12.79
N GLN A 107 -0.46 -29.51 12.58
CA GLN A 107 -1.39 -30.52 13.12
C GLN A 107 -1.60 -30.48 14.64
N VAL A 108 -0.67 -29.87 15.39
CA VAL A 108 -0.83 -29.68 16.84
C VAL A 108 -2.07 -28.85 17.17
N CYS A 109 -2.42 -27.88 16.31
CA CYS A 109 -3.56 -27.00 16.47
C CYS A 109 -4.92 -27.66 16.18
N SER A 110 -4.92 -28.92 15.75
CA SER A 110 -6.12 -29.76 15.60
C SER A 110 -6.04 -31.07 16.39
N SER A 111 -5.01 -31.22 17.23
CA SER A 111 -4.75 -32.44 18.00
C SER A 111 -5.60 -32.53 19.28
N GLU A 112 -5.69 -33.74 19.85
CA GLU A 112 -6.33 -33.97 21.16
C GLU A 112 -5.58 -33.27 22.31
N PHE A 113 -4.29 -32.95 22.13
CA PHE A 113 -3.43 -32.38 23.16
C PHE A 113 -3.73 -30.92 23.51
N ILE A 114 -4.44 -30.19 22.65
CA ILE A 114 -4.85 -28.80 22.94
C ILE A 114 -6.28 -28.71 23.46
N GLN A 115 -6.98 -29.83 23.60
CA GLN A 115 -8.36 -29.85 24.09
C GLN A 115 -8.40 -29.66 25.61
N GLN A 116 -9.40 -28.90 26.09
CA GLN A 116 -9.55 -28.61 27.52
C GLN A 116 -9.67 -29.90 28.36
N ALA A 117 -10.39 -30.91 27.87
CA ALA A 117 -10.56 -32.18 28.57
C ALA A 117 -9.23 -32.93 28.79
N TRP A 118 -8.30 -32.80 27.85
CA TRP A 118 -6.94 -33.36 27.99
C TRP A 118 -6.15 -32.60 29.06
N ILE A 119 -6.14 -31.28 28.98
CA ILE A 119 -5.44 -30.39 29.91
C ILE A 119 -5.93 -30.59 31.36
N ASP A 120 -7.25 -30.69 31.56
CA ASP A 120 -7.86 -30.96 32.87
C ASP A 120 -7.45 -32.32 33.42
N LYS A 121 -7.39 -33.34 32.55
CA LYS A 121 -6.98 -34.69 32.93
C LYS A 121 -5.49 -34.73 33.31
N LEU A 122 -4.63 -33.99 32.61
CA LEU A 122 -3.23 -33.84 33.01
C LEU A 122 -3.13 -33.22 34.40
N PHE A 123 -3.80 -32.08 34.61
CA PHE A 123 -3.71 -31.36 35.88
C PHE A 123 -4.17 -32.19 37.08
N THR A 124 -5.30 -32.89 36.95
CA THR A 124 -5.90 -33.67 38.03
C THR A 124 -5.05 -34.88 38.47
N ASN A 125 -4.33 -35.50 37.54
CA ASN A 125 -3.51 -36.68 37.83
C ASN A 125 -2.11 -36.30 38.35
N GLU A 126 -1.61 -35.12 37.99
CA GLU A 126 -0.24 -34.70 38.28
C GLU A 126 -0.03 -34.06 39.68
N LYS A 127 -0.99 -34.23 40.62
CA LYS A 127 -1.00 -33.71 42.02
C LYS A 127 0.26 -32.92 42.42
N ILE A 128 0.24 -31.63 42.10
CA ILE A 128 1.37 -30.68 42.26
C ILE A 128 1.96 -30.72 43.68
N THR A 129 1.14 -30.98 44.69
CA THR A 129 1.53 -31.01 46.11
C THR A 129 2.37 -32.22 46.52
N THR A 130 2.52 -33.23 45.66
CA THR A 130 3.20 -34.50 45.99
C THR A 130 4.46 -34.77 45.19
N LYS A 131 4.72 -33.98 44.14
CA LYS A 131 5.88 -34.16 43.24
C LYS A 131 6.97 -33.14 43.56
N SER A 132 8.23 -33.52 43.30
CA SER A 132 9.33 -32.56 43.38
C SER A 132 9.06 -31.42 42.40
N ILE A 133 9.37 -30.18 42.78
CA ILE A 133 9.19 -29.01 41.90
C ILE A 133 10.06 -29.10 40.64
N ASP A 134 11.10 -29.94 40.65
CA ASP A 134 11.95 -30.22 39.48
C ASP A 134 11.35 -31.28 38.54
N ASP A 135 10.23 -31.91 38.91
CA ASP A 135 9.47 -32.83 38.05
C ASP A 135 8.75 -32.05 36.96
N ALA A 136 9.17 -32.25 35.70
CA ALA A 136 8.62 -31.54 34.56
C ALA A 136 7.10 -31.70 34.40
N ARG A 137 6.52 -32.77 34.94
CA ARG A 137 5.09 -33.05 34.80
C ARG A 137 4.20 -32.01 35.49
N ILE A 138 4.71 -31.32 36.50
CA ILE A 138 4.01 -30.18 37.14
C ILE A 138 3.70 -29.06 36.15
N THR A 139 4.51 -28.91 35.10
CA THR A 139 4.32 -27.86 34.08
C THR A 139 3.52 -28.33 32.86
N LEU A 140 3.18 -29.62 32.73
CA LEU A 140 2.61 -30.18 31.50
C LEU A 140 1.23 -29.62 31.13
N SER A 141 0.35 -29.40 32.10
CA SER A 141 -0.96 -28.79 31.81
C SER A 141 -0.80 -27.38 31.25
N PHE A 142 0.14 -26.60 31.78
CA PHE A 142 0.41 -25.22 31.38
C PHE A 142 1.17 -25.13 30.06
N PHE A 143 2.05 -26.10 29.79
CA PHE A 143 2.69 -26.29 28.50
C PHE A 143 1.64 -26.44 27.39
N TRP A 144 0.66 -27.33 27.58
CA TRP A 144 -0.40 -27.55 26.60
C TRP A 144 -1.42 -26.41 26.53
N GLN A 145 -1.74 -25.76 27.66
CA GLN A 145 -2.53 -24.52 27.65
C GLN A 145 -1.85 -23.42 26.83
N THR A 146 -0.53 -23.26 26.98
CA THR A 146 0.24 -22.28 26.21
C THR A 146 0.13 -22.58 24.72
N ILE A 147 0.36 -23.83 24.29
CA ILE A 147 0.23 -24.22 22.87
C ILE A 147 -1.19 -23.98 22.36
N ALA A 148 -2.22 -24.33 23.14
CA ALA A 148 -3.62 -24.07 22.77
C ALA A 148 -3.89 -22.58 22.57
N GLY A 149 -3.40 -21.72 23.47
CA GLY A 149 -3.46 -20.27 23.34
C GLY A 149 -2.74 -19.76 22.09
N LEU A 150 -1.52 -20.21 21.83
CA LEU A 150 -0.76 -19.83 20.63
C LEU A 150 -1.47 -20.23 19.33
N CYS A 151 -2.09 -21.42 19.28
CA CYS A 151 -2.90 -21.87 18.15
C CYS A 151 -4.16 -21.01 17.97
N LEU A 152 -4.86 -20.67 19.06
CA LEU A 152 -6.04 -19.79 19.01
C LEU A 152 -5.68 -18.39 18.51
N THR A 153 -4.63 -17.78 19.07
CA THR A 153 -4.12 -16.47 18.65
C THR A 153 -3.73 -16.50 17.17
N SER A 154 -3.00 -17.53 16.74
CA SER A 154 -2.59 -17.69 15.35
C SER A 154 -3.77 -17.79 14.38
N ASN A 155 -4.80 -18.56 14.75
CA ASN A 155 -6.00 -18.71 13.94
C ASN A 155 -6.77 -17.39 13.79
N LYS A 156 -6.97 -16.66 14.89
CA LYS A 156 -7.58 -15.33 14.85
C LYS A 156 -6.77 -14.37 13.98
N SER A 157 -5.46 -14.38 14.12
CA SER A 157 -4.54 -13.52 13.36
C SER A 157 -4.53 -13.84 11.87
N TRP A 158 -4.73 -15.09 11.48
CA TRP A 158 -4.91 -15.47 10.09
C TRP A 158 -6.24 -14.96 9.51
N ASN A 159 -7.32 -15.00 10.28
CA ASN A 159 -8.61 -14.46 9.82
C ASN A 159 -8.49 -12.96 9.51
N ASP A 160 -7.71 -12.21 10.29
CA ASP A 160 -7.41 -10.80 10.00
C ASP A 160 -6.57 -10.62 8.74
N VAL A 161 -5.53 -11.45 8.57
CA VAL A 161 -4.71 -11.43 7.35
C VAL A 161 -5.60 -11.59 6.12
N ILE A 162 -6.53 -12.55 6.16
CA ILE A 162 -7.47 -12.79 5.07
C ILE A 162 -8.46 -11.65 4.93
N ALA A 163 -9.07 -11.16 6.01
CA ALA A 163 -10.02 -10.05 5.94
C ALA A 163 -9.38 -8.79 5.34
N ASN A 164 -8.14 -8.47 5.75
CA ASN A 164 -7.38 -7.35 5.22
C ASN A 164 -6.99 -7.57 3.76
N PHE A 165 -6.50 -8.77 3.40
CA PHE A 165 -6.16 -9.09 2.02
C PHE A 165 -7.39 -9.03 1.10
N GLU A 166 -8.51 -9.62 1.52
CA GLU A 166 -9.79 -9.61 0.79
C GLU A 166 -10.33 -8.20 0.59
N ALA A 167 -10.15 -7.33 1.58
CA ALA A 167 -10.51 -5.92 1.55
C ALA A 167 -9.60 -5.07 0.62
N THR A 168 -8.33 -5.45 0.46
CA THR A 168 -7.42 -4.73 -0.44
C THR A 168 -7.80 -4.90 -1.90
N SER A 169 -7.57 -3.85 -2.70
CA SER A 169 -7.92 -3.83 -4.11
C SER A 169 -6.69 -3.95 -5.00
N PHE A 170 -6.84 -4.74 -6.06
CA PHE A 170 -5.93 -4.77 -7.19
C PHE A 170 -6.25 -3.59 -8.11
N ILE A 171 -5.32 -2.64 -8.22
CA ILE A 171 -5.49 -1.41 -8.97
C ILE A 171 -4.79 -1.52 -10.33
N THR A 172 -5.55 -1.47 -11.41
CA THR A 172 -5.02 -1.31 -12.76
C THR A 172 -6.03 -0.62 -13.69
N PRO A 173 -5.61 0.40 -14.47
CA PRO A 173 -6.47 1.03 -15.47
C PRO A 173 -6.70 0.15 -16.72
N THR A 174 -5.93 -0.93 -16.87
CA THR A 174 -5.98 -1.82 -18.04
C THR A 174 -5.97 -3.30 -17.67
N ALA A 175 -6.58 -4.16 -18.48
CA ALA A 175 -6.49 -5.60 -18.29
C ALA A 175 -5.04 -6.07 -18.45
N VAL A 176 -4.53 -6.75 -17.42
CA VAL A 176 -3.16 -7.27 -17.39
C VAL A 176 -3.13 -8.79 -17.61
N ALA A 177 -1.93 -9.32 -17.87
CA ALA A 177 -1.73 -10.77 -18.02
C ALA A 177 -1.92 -11.52 -16.69
N GLU A 178 -2.38 -12.77 -16.76
CA GLU A 178 -2.62 -13.63 -15.58
C GLU A 178 -1.40 -13.72 -14.65
N GLN A 179 -0.19 -13.82 -15.22
CA GLN A 179 1.03 -13.93 -14.42
C GLN A 179 1.28 -12.70 -13.54
N VAL A 180 0.90 -11.50 -14.02
CA VAL A 180 1.07 -10.24 -13.26
C VAL A 180 0.13 -10.25 -12.05
N ILE A 181 -1.13 -10.63 -12.26
CA ILE A 181 -2.13 -10.74 -11.19
C ILE A 181 -1.69 -11.76 -10.15
N ARG A 182 -1.14 -12.90 -10.59
CA ARG A 182 -0.66 -13.95 -9.70
C ARG A 182 0.46 -13.46 -8.80
N VAL A 183 1.51 -12.88 -9.38
CA VAL A 183 2.64 -12.36 -8.62
C VAL A 183 2.20 -11.26 -7.66
N GLN A 184 1.36 -10.32 -8.12
CA GLN A 184 0.90 -9.22 -7.27
C GLN A 184 -0.03 -9.71 -6.15
N ALA A 185 -0.96 -10.64 -6.41
CA ALA A 185 -1.82 -11.22 -5.38
C ALA A 185 -1.00 -11.97 -4.33
N GLU A 186 -0.03 -12.78 -4.75
CA GLU A 186 0.85 -13.54 -3.85
C GLU A 186 1.73 -12.60 -3.02
N ASN A 187 2.33 -11.57 -3.62
CA ASN A 187 3.12 -10.57 -2.89
C ASN A 187 2.28 -9.78 -1.88
N THR A 188 1.09 -9.32 -2.28
CA THR A 188 0.19 -8.59 -1.37
C THR A 188 -0.23 -9.46 -0.19
N LEU A 189 -0.61 -10.72 -0.43
CA LEU A 189 -0.96 -11.66 0.64
C LEU A 189 0.24 -11.93 1.55
N GLN A 190 1.42 -12.15 0.97
CA GLN A 190 2.65 -12.41 1.72
C GLN A 190 3.03 -11.22 2.62
N ASN A 191 2.87 -9.99 2.12
CA ASN A 191 3.07 -8.78 2.91
C ASN A 191 2.12 -8.73 4.12
N GLN A 192 0.84 -9.06 3.94
CA GLN A 192 -0.12 -9.12 5.06
C GLN A 192 0.25 -10.19 6.10
N ILE A 193 0.70 -11.36 5.63
CA ILE A 193 1.18 -12.45 6.50
C ILE A 193 2.39 -11.98 7.32
N ASP A 194 3.38 -11.36 6.68
CA ASP A 194 4.62 -10.96 7.34
C ASP A 194 4.41 -9.82 8.34
N LEU A 195 3.50 -8.89 8.05
CA LEU A 195 3.03 -7.87 9.00
C LEU A 195 2.45 -8.52 10.27
N SER A 196 1.55 -9.50 10.11
CA SER A 196 0.90 -10.18 11.24
C SER A 196 1.89 -10.98 12.10
N LYS A 197 2.80 -11.74 11.46
CA LYS A 197 3.89 -12.47 12.15
C LYS A 197 4.74 -11.54 13.01
N THR A 198 5.13 -10.41 12.44
CA THR A 198 6.01 -9.42 13.07
C THR A 198 5.37 -8.85 14.33
N ILE A 199 4.13 -8.35 14.22
CA ILE A 199 3.39 -7.73 15.33
C ILE A 199 3.25 -8.70 16.50
N ILE A 200 2.84 -9.94 16.24
CA ILE A 200 2.55 -10.92 17.28
C ILE A 200 3.83 -11.42 17.95
N THR A 201 4.89 -11.67 17.16
CA THR A 201 6.19 -12.09 17.71
C THR A 201 6.79 -11.00 18.59
N ARG A 202 6.71 -9.73 18.14
CA ARG A 202 7.13 -8.55 18.91
C ARG A 202 6.37 -8.44 20.22
N ASN A 203 5.03 -8.53 20.17
CA ASN A 203 4.18 -8.42 21.37
C ASN A 203 4.45 -9.55 22.38
N LEU A 204 4.61 -10.79 21.91
CA LEU A 204 4.97 -11.92 22.78
C LEU A 204 6.34 -11.70 23.42
N LEU A 205 7.34 -11.29 22.66
CA LEU A 205 8.68 -11.00 23.18
C LEU A 205 8.62 -9.90 24.24
N ALA A 206 7.84 -8.85 23.99
CA ALA A 206 7.68 -7.75 24.92
C ALA A 206 7.06 -8.21 26.25
N LEU A 207 6.02 -9.06 26.20
CA LEU A 207 5.46 -9.70 27.39
C LEU A 207 6.49 -10.54 28.14
N GLN A 208 7.30 -11.36 27.45
CA GLN A 208 8.33 -12.18 28.09
C GLN A 208 9.39 -11.34 28.80
N ARG A 209 9.92 -10.31 28.11
CA ARG A 209 11.01 -9.47 28.63
C ARG A 209 10.55 -8.61 29.82
N ILE A 210 9.35 -8.06 29.76
CA ILE A 210 8.80 -7.26 30.87
C ILE A 210 8.40 -8.15 32.05
N THR A 211 7.80 -9.33 31.83
CA THR A 211 7.48 -10.27 32.92
C THR A 211 8.72 -10.63 33.74
N ARG A 212 9.86 -10.87 33.05
CA ARG A 212 11.15 -11.14 33.70
C ARG A 212 11.76 -9.90 34.35
N GLY A 213 11.72 -8.74 33.69
CA GLY A 213 12.23 -7.47 34.22
C GLY A 213 11.53 -7.03 35.49
N ASP A 214 10.20 -7.15 35.51
CA ASP A 214 9.35 -6.83 36.66
C ASP A 214 9.31 -7.97 37.72
N GLN A 215 10.00 -9.09 37.45
CA GLN A 215 10.10 -10.26 38.31
C GLN A 215 8.74 -10.85 38.74
N ILE A 216 7.79 -10.95 37.81
CA ILE A 216 6.45 -11.46 38.14
C ILE A 216 6.51 -12.94 38.56
N VAL A 217 5.80 -13.30 39.63
CA VAL A 217 5.85 -14.63 40.25
C VAL A 217 4.88 -15.59 39.59
N SER A 218 5.36 -16.79 39.25
CA SER A 218 4.50 -17.92 38.84
C SER A 218 3.98 -18.67 40.07
N ALA A 219 2.70 -19.01 40.05
CA ALA A 219 2.08 -19.87 41.04
C ALA A 219 2.60 -21.31 40.99
N LEU A 220 3.33 -21.74 39.96
CA LEU A 220 4.01 -23.04 39.97
C LEU A 220 5.33 -23.04 40.74
N GLN A 221 5.74 -21.87 41.23
CA GLN A 221 7.01 -21.66 41.93
C GLN A 221 8.24 -22.08 41.10
N THR A 222 8.12 -22.01 39.77
CA THR A 222 9.21 -22.32 38.82
C THR A 222 10.26 -21.23 38.75
N ASN A 223 9.88 -19.98 39.02
CA ASN A 223 10.77 -18.81 39.02
C ASN A 223 11.06 -18.22 40.41
N PHE A 224 10.07 -18.14 41.30
CA PHE A 224 10.22 -17.66 42.66
C PHE A 224 9.49 -18.56 43.64
N TYR A 225 10.00 -18.68 44.86
CA TYR A 225 9.35 -19.44 45.93
C TYR A 225 9.41 -18.67 47.26
N LEU A 226 8.46 -18.99 48.14
CA LEU A 226 8.30 -18.31 49.41
C LEU A 226 9.12 -19.01 50.50
N ARG A 227 9.91 -18.25 51.27
CA ARG A 227 10.71 -18.78 52.38
C ARG A 227 10.73 -17.80 53.57
N TYR A 228 11.02 -18.32 54.75
CA TYR A 228 11.46 -17.50 55.88
C TYR A 228 12.86 -16.93 55.63
N PRO A 229 13.12 -15.67 56.03
CA PRO A 229 14.47 -15.14 56.09
C PRO A 229 15.31 -15.95 57.09
N PRO A 230 16.62 -16.07 56.89
CA PRO A 230 17.51 -16.72 57.84
C PRO A 230 17.36 -16.12 59.25
N ALA A 231 17.43 -16.95 60.29
CA ALA A 231 17.11 -16.59 61.67
C ALA A 231 17.91 -15.40 62.26
N HIS A 232 19.04 -15.03 61.63
CA HIS A 232 19.90 -13.92 62.04
C HIS A 232 19.57 -12.58 61.34
N LEU A 233 18.61 -12.54 60.40
CA LEU A 233 18.39 -11.41 59.49
C LEU A 233 17.00 -10.75 59.58
N GLY A 234 16.05 -11.29 60.34
CA GLY A 234 14.74 -10.66 60.49
C GLY A 234 13.78 -11.36 61.45
N PRO A 235 12.64 -10.73 61.77
CA PRO A 235 11.61 -11.37 62.58
C PRO A 235 11.08 -12.63 61.88
N GLN A 236 10.99 -13.74 62.61
CA GLN A 236 10.52 -15.07 62.15
C GLN A 236 9.10 -15.09 61.54
N ASN A 237 8.42 -13.93 61.48
CA ASN A 237 7.05 -13.77 60.98
C ASN A 237 6.97 -13.10 59.59
N SER A 238 8.06 -12.54 59.04
CA SER A 238 8.05 -11.91 57.71
C SER A 238 8.47 -12.88 56.61
N LEU A 239 7.59 -13.20 55.67
CA LEU A 239 7.88 -14.09 54.55
C LEU A 239 8.39 -13.32 53.33
N LYS A 240 9.28 -13.94 52.55
CA LYS A 240 9.86 -13.32 51.33
C LYS A 240 9.89 -14.25 50.15
N MET A 241 9.59 -13.69 48.98
CA MET A 241 9.86 -14.34 47.70
C MET A 241 11.37 -14.36 47.42
N THR A 242 11.86 -15.52 47.01
CA THR A 242 13.27 -15.77 46.66
C THR A 242 13.34 -16.32 45.25
N ALA A 243 14.25 -15.79 44.42
CA ALA A 243 14.46 -16.29 43.07
C ALA A 243 14.98 -17.73 43.12
N ARG A 244 14.46 -18.57 42.23
CA ARG A 244 14.87 -19.98 42.13
C ARG A 244 16.21 -20.09 41.43
N THR A 245 17.05 -21.02 41.90
CA THR A 245 18.34 -21.32 41.29
C THR A 245 18.36 -22.77 40.81
N PHE A 246 18.85 -22.96 39.58
CA PHE A 246 19.03 -24.26 38.95
C PHE A 246 20.51 -24.39 38.55
N GLY A 247 21.29 -25.12 39.35
CA GLY A 247 22.75 -25.13 39.22
C GLY A 247 23.32 -23.72 39.41
N ASN A 248 24.08 -23.23 38.42
CA ASN A 248 24.64 -21.87 38.42
C ASN A 248 23.70 -20.81 37.80
N CYS A 249 22.51 -21.19 37.36
CA CYS A 249 21.54 -20.27 36.76
C CYS A 249 20.49 -19.81 37.78
N THR A 250 20.14 -18.53 37.78
CA THR A 250 19.10 -17.94 38.64
C THR A 250 17.95 -17.39 37.81
N CYS A 251 16.72 -17.59 38.29
CA CYS A 251 15.51 -17.09 37.64
C CYS A 251 15.30 -15.59 37.77
N SER A 252 16.21 -14.86 38.44
CA SER A 252 16.32 -13.41 38.30
C SER A 252 17.02 -12.97 36.99
N ASN A 253 17.51 -13.91 36.18
CA ASN A 253 18.11 -13.62 34.88
C ASN A 253 17.06 -13.38 33.79
N ILE A 254 17.29 -12.38 32.93
CA ILE A 254 16.44 -12.06 31.78
C ILE A 254 16.43 -13.13 30.68
N GLU A 255 17.44 -14.00 30.65
CA GLU A 255 17.50 -15.11 29.69
C GLU A 255 16.72 -16.35 30.17
N GLY A 256 16.32 -16.38 31.44
CA GLY A 256 15.76 -17.56 32.08
C GLY A 256 16.84 -18.58 32.43
N CYS A 257 16.41 -19.80 32.73
CA CYS A 257 17.22 -20.99 33.01
C CYS A 257 16.68 -22.20 32.23
N PRO A 258 16.79 -22.19 30.90
CA PRO A 258 16.32 -23.29 30.06
C PRO A 258 17.12 -24.56 30.35
N ARG A 259 16.41 -25.66 30.58
CA ARG A 259 17.00 -26.99 30.84
C ARG A 259 16.10 -28.09 30.29
N SER A 260 16.69 -29.25 30.01
CA SER A 260 15.92 -30.42 29.59
C SER A 260 14.89 -30.81 30.65
N ALA A 261 13.67 -31.09 30.20
CA ALA A 261 12.60 -31.57 31.06
C ALA A 261 12.93 -32.97 31.58
N THR A 262 12.88 -33.15 32.89
CA THR A 262 13.16 -34.43 33.55
C THR A 262 12.10 -34.78 34.58
N PHE A 263 11.87 -36.07 34.84
CA PHE A 263 11.02 -36.54 35.93
C PHE A 263 11.52 -37.87 36.48
N ASN A 264 11.15 -38.20 37.71
CA ASN A 264 11.44 -39.52 38.27
C ASN A 264 10.31 -40.50 37.93
N ASP A 265 10.69 -41.65 37.36
CA ASP A 265 9.78 -42.74 37.07
C ASP A 265 9.29 -43.44 38.36
N SER A 266 8.43 -44.45 38.22
CA SER A 266 7.90 -45.22 39.35
C SER A 266 8.97 -45.97 40.15
N TYR A 267 10.18 -46.10 39.63
CA TYR A 267 11.33 -46.76 40.25
C TYR A 267 12.36 -45.75 40.81
N GLY A 268 12.11 -44.44 40.65
CA GLY A 268 12.99 -43.37 41.10
C GLY A 268 14.14 -43.03 40.13
N HIS A 269 14.14 -43.57 38.91
CA HIS A 269 15.12 -43.20 37.89
C HIS A 269 14.75 -41.87 37.24
N LEU A 270 15.76 -41.03 37.02
CA LEU A 270 15.60 -39.77 36.30
C LEU A 270 15.43 -40.03 34.80
N VAL A 271 14.28 -39.69 34.26
CA VAL A 271 13.92 -39.81 32.84
C VAL A 271 13.95 -38.44 32.20
N ASN A 272 14.70 -38.30 31.10
CA ASN A 272 14.68 -37.10 30.26
C ASN A 272 13.53 -37.21 29.25
N VAL A 273 12.78 -36.12 29.07
CA VAL A 273 11.72 -36.02 28.06
C VAL A 273 12.34 -35.46 26.77
N PRO A 274 12.44 -36.25 25.69
CA PRO A 274 13.03 -35.80 24.44
C PRO A 274 12.34 -34.55 23.90
N GLY A 275 13.14 -33.56 23.52
CA GLY A 275 12.67 -32.33 22.90
C GLY A 275 12.01 -31.31 23.83
N MET A 276 11.64 -31.67 25.07
CA MET A 276 10.92 -30.77 25.98
C MET A 276 11.89 -30.01 26.90
N ILE A 277 11.66 -28.71 27.06
CA ILE A 277 12.46 -27.77 27.84
C ILE A 277 11.60 -27.16 28.95
N VAL A 278 12.15 -27.11 30.16
CA VAL A 278 11.59 -26.35 31.28
C VAL A 278 12.44 -25.11 31.49
N ASP A 279 11.80 -23.98 31.81
CA ASP A 279 12.45 -22.71 32.09
C ASP A 279 11.81 -22.08 33.35
N CYS A 280 12.26 -20.91 33.77
CA CYS A 280 11.72 -20.14 34.88
C CYS A 280 10.24 -19.79 34.66
N LEU A 281 9.86 -19.44 33.43
CA LEU A 281 8.47 -19.28 33.02
C LEU A 281 8.09 -20.39 32.04
N VAL A 282 6.86 -20.89 32.15
CA VAL A 282 6.38 -22.02 31.33
C VAL A 282 6.31 -21.64 29.85
N VAL A 283 5.88 -20.42 29.53
CA VAL A 283 5.81 -19.95 28.14
C VAL A 283 7.19 -19.99 27.47
N ASP A 284 8.26 -19.61 28.18
CA ASP A 284 9.62 -19.60 27.66
C ASP A 284 10.14 -21.02 27.40
N GLY A 285 9.90 -21.94 28.35
CA GLY A 285 10.22 -23.36 28.18
C GLY A 285 9.41 -23.99 27.04
N THR A 286 8.13 -23.65 26.92
CA THR A 286 7.25 -24.13 25.84
C THR A 286 7.76 -23.70 24.48
N LEU A 287 8.09 -22.41 24.31
CA LEU A 287 8.63 -21.86 23.07
C LEU A 287 9.99 -22.47 22.69
N ALA A 288 10.86 -22.73 23.68
CA ALA A 288 12.14 -23.39 23.48
C ALA A 288 12.02 -24.90 23.20
N SER A 289 10.88 -25.51 23.54
CA SER A 289 10.65 -26.94 23.34
C SER A 289 10.36 -27.28 21.88
N THR A 290 10.66 -28.53 21.53
CA THR A 290 10.11 -29.24 20.37
C THR A 290 9.04 -30.22 20.84
N LEU A 291 8.30 -30.83 19.92
CA LEU A 291 7.24 -31.80 20.24
C LEU A 291 7.69 -33.26 20.05
N GLU A 292 9.00 -33.53 20.01
CA GLU A 292 9.60 -34.84 19.71
C GLU A 292 8.94 -36.01 20.45
N CYS A 293 8.77 -35.89 21.77
CA CYS A 293 8.12 -36.93 22.58
C CYS A 293 6.69 -37.24 22.10
N TYR A 294 5.95 -36.25 21.61
CA TYR A 294 4.54 -36.39 21.21
C TYR A 294 4.34 -36.95 19.79
N TYR A 295 5.42 -37.19 19.05
CA TYR A 295 5.42 -38.01 17.83
C TYR A 295 5.65 -39.50 18.11
N ASN A 296 6.00 -39.86 19.35
CA ASN A 296 6.36 -41.23 19.74
C ASN A 296 5.42 -41.77 20.82
N GLN A 297 4.63 -42.80 20.49
CA GLN A 297 3.69 -43.41 21.43
C GLN A 297 4.36 -43.93 22.70
N SER A 298 5.56 -44.53 22.60
CA SER A 298 6.29 -45.03 23.77
C SER A 298 6.69 -43.89 24.71
N CYS A 299 7.08 -42.74 24.17
CA CYS A 299 7.42 -41.57 24.99
C CYS A 299 6.17 -41.00 25.68
N ILE A 300 5.06 -40.86 24.96
CA ILE A 300 3.77 -40.46 25.53
C ILE A 300 3.36 -41.42 26.66
N SER A 301 3.45 -42.74 26.43
CA SER A 301 3.10 -43.75 27.44
C SER A 301 4.01 -43.71 28.67
N ILE A 302 5.28 -43.35 28.53
CA ILE A 302 6.20 -43.21 29.67
C ILE A 302 5.90 -41.92 30.44
N LEU A 303 5.76 -40.80 29.73
CA LEU A 303 5.49 -39.49 30.35
C LEU A 303 4.14 -39.45 31.06
N HIS A 304 3.13 -40.10 30.47
CA HIS A 304 1.73 -40.12 30.91
C HIS A 304 1.31 -41.48 31.49
N GLY A 305 2.24 -42.33 31.94
CA GLY A 305 1.95 -43.74 32.27
C GLY A 305 0.90 -43.98 33.36
N GLN A 306 0.56 -42.96 34.15
CA GLN A 306 -0.52 -43.03 35.16
C GLN A 306 -1.92 -42.75 34.57
N LEU A 307 -2.00 -42.37 33.31
CA LEU A 307 -3.21 -41.99 32.62
C LEU A 307 -3.62 -43.09 31.63
N SER A 308 -4.67 -43.87 31.94
CA SER A 308 -5.25 -44.88 31.04
C SER A 308 -5.82 -44.22 29.78
N MET A 309 -5.10 -44.23 28.64
CA MET A 309 -5.51 -43.45 27.45
C MET A 309 -5.09 -44.06 26.11
N ASN A 310 -6.03 -43.98 25.16
CA ASN A 310 -5.85 -44.23 23.73
C ASN A 310 -5.69 -42.89 22.97
N ILE A 311 -4.68 -42.09 23.30
CA ILE A 311 -4.40 -40.85 22.55
C ILE A 311 -3.43 -41.17 21.43
N LYS A 312 -3.72 -40.60 20.25
CA LYS A 312 -2.89 -40.79 19.06
C LYS A 312 -1.71 -39.83 19.07
N PRO A 313 -0.50 -40.30 18.71
CA PRO A 313 0.66 -39.42 18.58
C PRO A 313 0.47 -38.50 17.36
N LEU A 314 1.22 -37.40 17.34
CA LEU A 314 1.34 -36.55 16.16
C LEU A 314 2.00 -37.33 15.00
N SER A 315 1.69 -36.97 13.77
CA SER A 315 2.13 -37.68 12.56
C SER A 315 3.29 -36.97 11.86
N ASN A 316 4.41 -37.65 11.65
CA ASN A 316 5.55 -37.08 10.93
C ASN A 316 5.29 -36.75 9.44
N THR A 317 4.16 -37.19 8.86
CA THR A 317 3.82 -36.97 7.45
C THR A 317 2.74 -35.92 7.22
N SER A 318 2.11 -35.41 8.28
CA SER A 318 0.98 -34.50 8.17
C SER A 318 1.36 -33.04 7.92
N ASN A 319 2.58 -32.65 8.28
CA ASN A 319 3.11 -31.30 8.08
C ASN A 319 4.12 -31.29 6.91
N LYS A 320 4.12 -30.23 6.11
CA LYS A 320 5.04 -30.01 4.98
C LYS A 320 6.22 -29.12 5.34
N LYS A 321 6.02 -28.12 6.20
CA LYS A 321 7.00 -27.07 6.51
C LYS A 321 7.80 -27.37 7.77
N PHE A 322 7.15 -27.87 8.82
CA PHE A 322 7.80 -28.13 10.11
C PHE A 322 8.07 -29.62 10.35
N SER A 323 9.22 -29.90 10.95
CA SER A 323 9.62 -31.25 11.37
C SER A 323 9.38 -31.47 12.87
N MET A 324 9.53 -32.70 13.35
CA MET A 324 9.45 -32.99 14.80
C MET A 324 10.53 -32.30 15.64
N TYR A 325 11.61 -31.83 15.01
CA TYR A 325 12.70 -31.07 15.66
C TYR A 325 12.50 -29.55 15.61
N SER A 326 11.43 -29.07 14.96
CA SER A 326 11.09 -27.65 14.96
C SER A 326 10.60 -27.23 16.35
N THR A 327 11.09 -26.08 16.83
CA THR A 327 10.67 -25.53 18.13
C THR A 327 9.29 -24.91 18.04
N VAL A 328 8.55 -24.88 19.14
CA VAL A 328 7.24 -24.20 19.19
C VAL A 328 7.39 -22.72 18.84
N LYS A 329 8.50 -22.07 19.23
CA LYS A 329 8.84 -20.71 18.80
C LYS A 329 8.93 -20.58 17.28
N SER A 330 9.61 -21.50 16.61
CA SER A 330 9.72 -21.46 15.13
C SER A 330 8.38 -21.65 14.44
N MET A 331 7.49 -22.47 15.01
CA MET A 331 6.12 -22.62 14.50
C MET A 331 5.30 -21.34 14.73
N PHE A 332 5.38 -20.76 15.93
CA PHE A 332 4.62 -19.57 16.28
C PHE A 332 5.05 -18.31 15.52
N ASN A 333 6.35 -18.14 15.28
CA ASN A 333 6.88 -17.06 14.43
C ASN A 333 6.31 -17.10 13.00
N GLU A 334 5.75 -18.24 12.60
CA GLU A 334 5.07 -18.46 11.32
C GLU A 334 3.55 -18.61 11.49
N LEU A 335 2.98 -18.07 12.58
CA LEU A 335 1.55 -18.17 12.94
C LEU A 335 1.04 -19.61 13.02
N MET A 336 1.88 -20.57 13.40
CA MET A 336 1.56 -21.99 13.36
C MET A 336 1.10 -22.47 11.96
N ILE A 337 1.37 -21.73 10.87
CA ILE A 337 0.93 -22.05 9.51
C ILE A 337 1.92 -23.00 8.86
N ASP A 338 1.43 -24.18 8.49
CA ASP A 338 2.22 -25.18 7.78
C ASP A 338 2.17 -24.98 6.26
N GLU A 339 0.99 -24.66 5.70
CA GLU A 339 0.81 -24.41 4.27
C GLU A 339 -0.30 -23.38 4.00
N THR A 340 -0.06 -22.49 3.03
CA THR A 340 -1.08 -21.61 2.44
C THR A 340 -1.37 -22.06 1.00
N ILE A 341 -2.65 -22.15 0.65
CA ILE A 341 -3.11 -22.55 -0.68
C ILE A 341 -3.90 -21.39 -1.28
N THR A 342 -3.37 -20.80 -2.36
CA THR A 342 -4.00 -19.67 -3.08
C THR A 342 -4.58 -20.15 -4.41
N GLU A 343 -5.87 -19.92 -4.63
CA GLU A 343 -6.55 -20.14 -5.90
C GLU A 343 -6.92 -18.78 -6.51
N ILE A 344 -6.38 -18.49 -7.69
CA ILE A 344 -6.64 -17.23 -8.41
C ILE A 344 -7.46 -17.53 -9.67
N ARG A 345 -8.62 -16.87 -9.78
CA ARG A 345 -9.61 -17.03 -10.85
C ARG A 345 -9.54 -15.87 -11.84
N PHE A 346 -8.68 -16.02 -12.85
CA PHE A 346 -8.46 -14.99 -13.87
C PHE A 346 -9.74 -14.63 -14.66
N ASP A 347 -10.61 -15.61 -14.88
CA ASP A 347 -11.90 -15.42 -15.55
C ASP A 347 -12.80 -14.43 -14.79
N LYS A 348 -12.82 -14.52 -13.45
CA LYS A 348 -13.58 -13.59 -12.60
C LYS A 348 -12.96 -12.20 -12.60
N TYR A 349 -11.64 -12.10 -12.43
CA TYR A 349 -10.94 -10.81 -12.54
C TYR A 349 -11.25 -10.12 -13.87
N PHE A 350 -11.13 -10.84 -14.98
CA PHE A 350 -11.34 -10.27 -16.31
C PHE A 350 -12.80 -9.82 -16.51
N SER A 351 -13.76 -10.54 -15.90
CA SER A 351 -15.17 -10.14 -15.90
C SER A 351 -15.45 -8.88 -15.07
N GLU A 352 -14.75 -8.67 -13.96
CA GLU A 352 -14.87 -7.47 -13.11
C GLU A 352 -14.22 -6.23 -13.75
N CYS A 353 -13.06 -6.41 -14.41
CA CYS A 353 -12.43 -5.36 -15.21
C CYS A 353 -13.33 -4.91 -16.38
N ASN A 354 -14.18 -5.80 -16.92
CA ASN A 354 -15.23 -5.50 -17.90
C ASN A 354 -14.77 -4.55 -19.03
N CYS A 355 -13.75 -4.98 -19.78
CA CYS A 355 -13.18 -4.19 -20.87
C CYS A 355 -14.22 -3.85 -21.96
N PRO A 356 -14.49 -2.57 -22.25
CA PRO A 356 -15.40 -2.19 -23.33
C PRO A 356 -14.81 -2.53 -24.71
N PHE A 357 -13.49 -2.39 -24.87
CA PHE A 357 -12.76 -2.73 -26.08
C PHE A 357 -11.27 -3.03 -25.78
N CYS A 358 -10.59 -3.63 -26.74
CA CYS A 358 -9.12 -3.73 -26.78
C CYS A 358 -8.61 -3.20 -28.12
N SER A 359 -7.61 -2.32 -28.12
CA SER A 359 -6.92 -1.83 -29.31
C SER A 359 -5.53 -2.43 -29.43
N TYR A 360 -5.08 -2.74 -30.64
CA TYR A 360 -3.70 -3.13 -30.89
C TYR A 360 -3.22 -2.67 -32.26
N SER A 361 -1.95 -2.27 -32.32
CA SER A 361 -1.32 -1.81 -33.56
C SER A 361 -0.41 -2.90 -34.14
N TYR A 362 -0.47 -3.09 -35.46
CA TYR A 362 0.45 -3.96 -36.19
C TYR A 362 0.93 -3.30 -37.48
N ARG A 363 2.14 -3.66 -37.91
CA ARG A 363 2.77 -3.07 -39.09
C ARG A 363 2.19 -3.68 -40.36
N ARG A 364 1.53 -2.86 -41.18
CA ARG A 364 1.04 -3.26 -42.50
C ARG A 364 1.91 -2.61 -43.58
N ARG A 365 2.45 -3.45 -44.47
CA ARG A 365 3.37 -3.02 -45.54
C ARG A 365 2.66 -2.57 -46.83
N PHE A 366 1.35 -2.79 -46.96
CA PHE A 366 0.64 -2.53 -48.22
C PHE A 366 -0.82 -2.13 -47.98
N ASP A 367 -1.16 -0.90 -48.37
CA ASP A 367 -2.53 -0.39 -48.44
C ASP A 367 -2.91 -0.08 -49.90
N ILE A 368 -3.81 -0.90 -50.44
CA ILE A 368 -4.24 -0.83 -51.83
C ILE A 368 -5.01 0.46 -52.16
N PHE A 369 -5.70 1.04 -51.17
CA PHE A 369 -6.47 2.26 -51.36
C PHE A 369 -5.56 3.48 -51.48
N LEU A 370 -4.52 3.56 -50.66
CA LEU A 370 -3.53 4.64 -50.74
C LEU A 370 -2.73 4.58 -52.05
N VAL A 371 -2.38 3.38 -52.50
CA VAL A 371 -1.74 3.19 -53.82
C VAL A 371 -2.70 3.64 -54.93
N PHE A 372 -3.99 3.31 -54.82
CA PHE A 372 -4.99 3.73 -55.80
C PHE A 372 -5.17 5.25 -55.81
N THR A 373 -5.30 5.91 -54.66
CA THR A 373 -5.48 7.37 -54.56
C THR A 373 -4.22 8.15 -54.99
N ALA A 374 -3.03 7.65 -54.68
CA ALA A 374 -1.78 8.24 -55.15
C ALA A 374 -1.61 8.11 -56.67
N VAL A 375 -2.01 6.97 -57.24
CA VAL A 375 -2.00 6.75 -58.70
C VAL A 375 -3.05 7.63 -59.40
N THR A 376 -4.28 7.72 -58.88
CA THR A 376 -5.33 8.56 -59.48
C THR A 376 -5.01 10.05 -59.37
N GLY A 377 -4.47 10.50 -58.24
CA GLY A 377 -4.00 11.89 -58.06
C GLY A 377 -2.84 12.25 -59.01
N SER A 378 -1.91 11.32 -59.25
CA SER A 378 -0.78 11.52 -60.16
C SER A 378 -1.18 11.57 -61.64
N ILE A 379 -2.29 10.93 -62.02
CA ILE A 379 -2.82 10.90 -63.39
C ILE A 379 -3.37 12.27 -63.83
N GLY A 380 -3.64 13.21 -62.91
CA GLY A 380 -4.11 14.56 -63.24
C GLY A 380 -3.07 15.47 -63.90
N MET A 381 -1.92 15.69 -63.26
CA MET A 381 -0.92 16.69 -63.69
C MET A 381 0.27 16.11 -64.48
N LEU A 382 0.71 14.91 -64.13
CA LEU A 382 1.90 14.27 -64.69
C LEU A 382 1.84 14.10 -66.23
N PRO A 383 0.70 13.71 -66.84
CA PRO A 383 0.59 13.60 -68.30
C PRO A 383 0.86 14.92 -69.03
N PHE A 384 0.41 16.06 -68.51
CA PHE A 384 0.57 17.35 -69.19
C PHE A 384 2.06 17.75 -69.27
N ILE A 385 2.78 17.60 -68.16
CA ILE A 385 4.21 17.92 -68.06
C ILE A 385 5.04 16.97 -68.93
N VAL A 386 4.77 15.66 -68.85
CA VAL A 386 5.50 14.64 -69.64
C VAL A 386 5.24 14.82 -71.14
N ARG A 387 4.04 15.23 -71.55
CA ARG A 387 3.68 15.49 -72.95
C ARG A 387 4.46 16.67 -73.53
N TYR A 388 4.68 17.71 -72.75
CA TYR A 388 5.48 18.87 -73.14
C TYR A 388 6.97 18.51 -73.26
N ILE A 389 7.53 17.86 -72.25
CA ILE A 389 8.94 17.45 -72.22
C ILE A 389 9.25 16.47 -73.36
N ALA A 390 8.37 15.51 -73.65
CA ALA A 390 8.57 14.53 -74.73
C ALA A 390 8.65 15.19 -76.12
N SER A 391 7.82 16.21 -76.38
CA SER A 391 7.85 16.98 -77.63
C SER A 391 9.14 17.81 -77.76
N PHE A 392 9.59 18.41 -76.67
CA PHE A 392 10.84 19.18 -76.63
C PHE A 392 12.06 18.27 -76.83
N VAL A 393 12.12 17.14 -76.14
CA VAL A 393 13.21 16.15 -76.21
C VAL A 393 13.29 15.51 -77.60
N ALA A 394 12.15 15.13 -78.20
CA ALA A 394 12.12 14.62 -79.58
C ALA A 394 12.69 15.65 -80.58
N THR A 395 12.38 16.94 -80.38
CA THR A 395 12.91 18.04 -81.21
C THR A 395 14.43 18.20 -81.06
N LYS A 396 14.97 18.00 -79.85
CA LYS A 396 16.42 18.06 -79.58
C LYS A 396 17.18 16.85 -80.12
N ILE A 397 16.61 15.64 -80.01
CA ILE A 397 17.21 14.39 -80.50
C ILE A 397 17.31 14.41 -82.04
N LEU A 398 16.24 14.82 -82.75
CA LEU A 398 16.26 14.97 -84.20
C LEU A 398 17.23 16.06 -84.69
N ARG A 399 17.37 17.17 -83.95
CA ARG A 399 18.38 18.22 -84.24
C ARG A 399 19.83 17.76 -84.03
N ARG A 400 20.08 16.75 -83.20
CA ARG A 400 21.42 16.14 -83.02
C ARG A 400 21.73 15.10 -84.11
N LYS A 401 20.71 14.37 -84.59
CA LYS A 401 20.87 13.36 -85.65
C LYS A 401 21.23 13.98 -87.01
N ASN A 402 20.81 15.22 -87.30
CA ASN A 402 21.11 15.93 -88.55
C ASN A 402 22.45 16.72 -88.56
N ARG A 403 23.36 16.50 -87.60
CA ARG A 403 24.65 17.24 -87.50
C ARG A 403 25.92 16.39 -87.69
N ILE A 404 25.81 15.15 -88.19
CA ILE A 404 26.95 14.21 -88.32
C ILE A 404 26.92 13.64 -89.76
N LEU A 405 27.62 14.23 -90.76
CA LEU A 405 28.96 13.89 -91.33
C LEU A 405 29.20 14.73 -92.65
N PRO A 406 30.41 14.79 -93.30
CA PRO A 406 31.79 15.12 -92.85
C PRO A 406 32.52 16.19 -93.75
N MET A 407 33.87 16.33 -93.57
CA MET A 407 34.90 17.14 -94.29
C MET A 407 35.26 18.49 -93.64
N GLU A 408 36.50 18.97 -93.52
CA GLU A 408 37.89 18.50 -93.71
C GLU A 408 38.80 19.55 -93.01
N ASN A 409 40.04 19.18 -92.69
CA ASN A 409 41.05 19.91 -91.91
C ASN A 409 41.32 21.37 -92.37
N VAL A 410 41.60 22.29 -91.42
CA VAL A 410 42.83 23.11 -91.33
C VAL A 410 42.90 23.75 -89.93
N SER A 411 44.04 23.54 -89.28
CA SER A 411 44.49 24.12 -88.01
C SER A 411 45.21 25.46 -88.18
N THR A 412 45.01 26.42 -87.27
CA THR A 412 46.08 27.33 -86.81
C THR A 412 45.76 27.98 -85.45
N ILE A 413 46.48 27.52 -84.43
CA ILE A 413 47.33 28.23 -83.45
C ILE A 413 46.74 29.39 -82.58
N MET A 414 46.91 29.17 -81.27
CA MET A 414 46.74 30.01 -80.06
C MET A 414 47.87 31.05 -79.91
N PRO A 415 47.80 32.12 -79.06
CA PRO A 415 47.70 31.93 -77.60
C PRO A 415 46.98 32.99 -76.74
N MET A 416 46.66 32.54 -75.51
CA MET A 416 46.65 33.24 -74.20
C MET A 416 45.80 34.54 -74.06
N GLU A 417 45.06 34.83 -72.99
CA GLU A 417 44.91 34.30 -71.64
C GLU A 417 43.71 35.06 -71.06
N GLN A 418 42.58 34.39 -70.78
CA GLN A 418 41.47 35.09 -70.10
C GLN A 418 40.57 34.14 -69.29
N ASN A 419 40.70 34.35 -67.98
CA ASN A 419 39.90 33.96 -66.81
C ASN A 419 38.67 33.04 -67.02
N ARG A 420 38.73 31.84 -66.43
CA ARG A 420 37.70 30.79 -66.48
C ARG A 420 36.33 31.27 -65.95
N ASN A 421 36.34 32.15 -64.95
CA ASN A 421 35.14 32.73 -64.35
C ASN A 421 34.41 33.71 -65.28
N GLN A 422 35.13 34.46 -66.13
CA GLN A 422 34.50 35.34 -67.12
C GLN A 422 33.83 34.54 -68.24
N ARG A 423 34.40 33.42 -68.70
CA ARG A 423 33.76 32.54 -69.69
C ARG A 423 32.49 31.88 -69.16
N ILE A 424 32.47 31.50 -67.88
CA ILE A 424 31.28 30.94 -67.23
C ILE A 424 30.23 32.04 -67.05
N GLN A 425 30.59 33.23 -66.56
CA GLN A 425 29.65 34.33 -66.42
C GLN A 425 29.10 34.85 -67.75
N LEU A 426 29.91 34.91 -68.83
CA LEU A 426 29.43 35.26 -70.17
C LEU A 426 28.54 34.17 -70.76
N ARG A 427 28.87 32.89 -70.56
CA ARG A 427 28.00 31.78 -70.98
C ARG A 427 26.71 31.73 -70.19
N ILE A 428 26.75 32.04 -68.89
CA ILE A 428 25.59 32.17 -68.01
C ILE A 428 24.76 33.38 -68.43
N ARG A 429 25.34 34.56 -68.68
CA ARG A 429 24.62 35.73 -69.22
C ARG A 429 24.05 35.46 -70.60
N LEU A 430 24.77 34.79 -71.49
CA LEU A 430 24.26 34.37 -72.80
C LEU A 430 23.16 33.31 -72.68
N LEU A 431 23.25 32.41 -71.69
CA LEU A 431 22.21 31.44 -71.36
C LEU A 431 20.98 32.14 -70.79
N PHE A 432 21.12 33.04 -69.82
CA PHE A 432 20.04 33.83 -69.24
C PHE A 432 19.41 34.76 -70.27
N ASN A 433 20.19 35.37 -71.17
CA ASN A 433 19.64 36.18 -72.25
C ASN A 433 18.90 35.32 -73.28
N LYS A 434 19.41 34.12 -73.61
CA LYS A 434 18.70 33.15 -74.46
C LYS A 434 17.45 32.58 -73.78
N LEU A 435 17.50 32.34 -72.48
CA LEU A 435 16.38 31.85 -71.67
C LEU A 435 15.33 32.95 -71.54
N ARG A 436 15.73 34.19 -71.27
CA ARG A 436 14.88 35.38 -71.22
C ARG A 436 14.23 35.63 -72.57
N GLN A 437 14.96 35.56 -73.68
CA GLN A 437 14.37 35.67 -75.02
C GLN A 437 13.41 34.50 -75.31
N ALA A 438 13.75 33.27 -74.93
CA ALA A 438 12.88 32.11 -75.10
C ALA A 438 11.59 32.17 -74.25
N ILE A 439 11.67 32.72 -73.03
CA ILE A 439 10.53 32.96 -72.13
C ILE A 439 9.67 34.12 -72.65
N ILE A 440 10.28 35.19 -73.18
CA ILE A 440 9.55 36.33 -73.75
C ILE A 440 8.84 35.94 -75.05
N SER A 441 9.43 35.07 -75.86
CA SER A 441 8.80 34.50 -77.06
C SER A 441 7.90 33.29 -76.79
N LEU A 442 7.73 32.89 -75.52
CA LEU A 442 6.99 31.69 -75.16
C LEU A 442 5.50 31.93 -75.36
N ASN A 443 4.93 31.21 -76.32
CA ASN A 443 3.50 31.17 -76.58
C ASN A 443 3.02 29.72 -76.43
N LEU A 444 2.44 29.40 -75.28
CA LEU A 444 1.89 28.08 -74.96
C LEU A 444 0.59 27.79 -75.73
N PHE A 445 -0.04 28.81 -76.33
CA PHE A 445 -1.36 28.73 -76.96
C PHE A 445 -1.36 29.15 -78.45
N GLU A 446 -0.33 28.75 -79.21
CA GLU A 446 -0.20 29.09 -80.64
C GLU A 446 -1.31 28.45 -81.51
N LYS A 447 -2.17 29.27 -82.15
CA LYS A 447 -3.15 28.81 -83.16
C LYS A 447 -2.66 29.09 -84.58
N GLN A 448 -3.04 28.23 -85.53
CA GLN A 448 -2.31 28.07 -86.80
C GLN A 448 -2.95 28.73 -88.04
N THR A 449 -3.92 29.64 -87.92
CA THR A 449 -4.57 30.29 -89.08
C THR A 449 -4.53 31.83 -89.02
N HIS A 450 -4.07 32.45 -90.12
CA HIS A 450 -3.79 33.88 -90.37
C HIS A 450 -3.22 34.71 -89.20
N ARG A 451 -1.90 34.83 -89.17
CA ARG A 451 -1.14 35.62 -88.19
C ARG A 451 -1.33 37.14 -88.43
N THR A 452 -2.17 37.77 -87.61
CA THR A 452 -2.18 39.22 -87.41
C THR A 452 -1.38 39.58 -86.15
N PRO A 453 -0.73 40.76 -86.08
CA PRO A 453 0.08 41.17 -84.93
C PRO A 453 -0.70 41.17 -83.60
N THR A 454 -2.01 41.45 -83.66
CA THR A 454 -2.92 41.50 -82.51
C THR A 454 -3.22 40.13 -81.91
N ASN A 455 -3.29 39.07 -82.73
CA ASN A 455 -3.55 37.70 -82.26
C ASN A 455 -2.32 37.12 -81.55
N ILE A 456 -1.12 37.36 -82.07
CA ILE A 456 0.13 36.91 -81.44
C ILE A 456 0.30 37.52 -80.04
N TYR A 457 -0.03 38.81 -79.87
CA TYR A 457 0.01 39.48 -78.57
C TYR A 457 -0.97 38.87 -77.56
N ARG A 458 -2.20 38.55 -77.98
CA ARG A 458 -3.21 37.91 -77.12
C ARG A 458 -2.80 36.51 -76.65
N GLU A 459 -2.23 35.70 -77.54
CA GLU A 459 -1.78 34.34 -77.23
C GLU A 459 -0.57 34.34 -76.26
N GLN A 460 0.37 35.27 -76.45
CA GLN A 460 1.48 35.49 -75.52
C GLN A 460 0.99 35.99 -74.16
N LEU A 461 -0.03 36.85 -74.12
CA LEU A 461 -0.62 37.35 -72.87
C LEU A 461 -1.34 36.24 -72.09
N GLN A 462 -2.09 35.37 -72.78
CA GLN A 462 -2.73 34.19 -72.17
C GLN A 462 -1.69 33.22 -71.59
N THR A 463 -0.59 33.02 -72.30
CA THR A 463 0.54 32.22 -71.83
C THR A 463 1.13 32.78 -70.53
N ARG A 464 1.26 34.12 -70.43
CA ARG A 464 1.79 34.79 -69.23
C ARG A 464 0.84 34.68 -68.04
N PHE A 465 -0.46 34.91 -68.25
CA PHE A 465 -1.46 34.73 -67.18
C PHE A 465 -1.52 33.28 -66.70
N PHE A 466 -1.47 32.31 -67.60
CA PHE A 466 -1.47 30.89 -67.24
C PHE A 466 -0.26 30.51 -66.38
N ILE A 467 0.95 30.93 -66.77
CA ILE A 467 2.16 30.69 -65.98
C ILE A 467 2.08 31.41 -64.62
N PHE A 468 1.60 32.65 -64.60
CA PHE A 468 1.43 33.43 -63.38
C PHE A 468 0.45 32.76 -62.39
N PHE A 469 -0.70 32.30 -62.87
CA PHE A 469 -1.68 31.59 -62.04
C PHE A 469 -1.17 30.23 -61.55
N ILE A 470 -0.45 29.47 -62.39
CA ILE A 470 0.17 28.21 -61.94
C ILE A 470 1.18 28.48 -60.84
N VAL A 471 2.05 29.47 -60.99
CA VAL A 471 3.06 29.81 -59.99
C VAL A 471 2.40 30.22 -58.67
N ILE A 472 1.39 31.09 -58.71
CA ILE A 472 0.63 31.51 -57.53
C ILE A 472 -0.06 30.34 -56.85
N LEU A 473 -0.75 29.47 -57.60
CA LEU A 473 -1.44 28.31 -57.04
C LEU A 473 -0.45 27.30 -56.44
N THR A 474 0.71 27.09 -57.06
CA THR A 474 1.77 26.23 -56.48
C THR A 474 2.39 26.84 -55.22
N ILE A 475 2.57 28.16 -55.16
CA ILE A 475 3.05 28.84 -53.96
C ILE A 475 1.99 28.75 -52.85
N ALA A 476 0.72 29.01 -53.16
CA ALA A 476 -0.38 28.92 -52.20
C ALA A 476 -0.54 27.50 -51.65
N ALA A 477 -0.49 26.47 -52.51
CA ALA A 477 -0.51 25.07 -52.08
C ALA A 477 0.73 24.70 -51.25
N GLY A 478 1.92 25.17 -51.65
CA GLY A 478 3.17 24.96 -50.90
C GLY A 478 3.12 25.60 -49.51
N VAL A 479 2.68 26.85 -49.42
CA VAL A 479 2.49 27.56 -48.15
C VAL A 479 1.46 26.83 -47.28
N TYR A 480 0.34 26.39 -47.87
CA TYR A 480 -0.67 25.62 -47.13
C TYR A 480 -0.10 24.31 -46.55
N THR A 481 0.67 23.55 -47.33
CA THR A 481 1.32 22.33 -46.82
C THR A 481 2.38 22.59 -45.74
N ILE A 482 2.91 23.81 -45.67
CA ILE A 482 3.88 24.23 -44.64
C ILE A 482 3.16 24.73 -43.37
N VAL A 483 1.95 25.29 -43.49
CA VAL A 483 1.20 25.91 -42.39
C VAL A 483 0.35 24.90 -41.59
N ILE A 484 0.14 23.68 -42.09
CA ILE A 484 -0.49 22.62 -41.31
C ILE A 484 0.46 22.19 -40.19
N GLU A 485 0.17 22.58 -38.95
CA GLU A 485 0.81 22.01 -37.77
C GLU A 485 0.48 20.53 -37.70
N GLN A 486 1.51 19.69 -37.76
CA GLN A 486 1.39 18.25 -37.57
C GLN A 486 1.95 17.90 -36.21
N ASN A 487 1.10 17.36 -35.34
CA ASN A 487 1.54 16.77 -34.09
C ASN A 487 2.34 15.49 -34.41
N HIS A 488 3.66 15.57 -34.28
CA HIS A 488 4.55 14.43 -34.43
C HIS A 488 4.80 13.81 -33.06
N VAL A 489 4.35 12.57 -32.88
CA VAL A 489 4.75 11.77 -31.72
C VAL A 489 6.17 11.27 -31.95
N ILE A 490 7.14 11.84 -31.25
CA ILE A 490 8.53 11.40 -31.28
C ILE A 490 8.72 10.39 -30.15
N THR A 491 8.88 9.12 -30.51
CA THR A 491 9.15 8.05 -29.54
C THR A 491 10.66 7.90 -29.36
N VAL A 492 11.15 8.21 -28.16
CA VAL A 492 12.54 7.91 -27.75
C VAL A 492 12.52 6.59 -26.99
N SER A 493 13.18 5.56 -27.52
CA SER A 493 13.27 4.26 -26.85
C SER A 493 14.34 4.28 -25.76
N HIS A 494 13.98 3.95 -24.52
CA HIS A 494 14.89 3.90 -23.35
C HIS A 494 15.72 5.19 -23.17
N PRO A 495 15.07 6.34 -22.88
CA PRO A 495 15.78 7.61 -22.68
C PRO A 495 16.72 7.53 -21.46
N SER A 496 17.87 8.22 -21.54
CA SER A 496 18.74 8.43 -20.37
C SER A 496 18.15 9.49 -19.43
N LEU A 497 18.60 9.55 -18.17
CA LEU A 497 18.14 10.56 -17.21
C LEU A 497 18.33 11.99 -17.75
N ASP A 498 19.53 12.31 -18.25
CA ASP A 498 19.82 13.63 -18.84
C ASP A 498 18.88 13.96 -20.02
N THR A 499 18.56 12.96 -20.84
CA THR A 499 17.62 13.12 -21.96
C THR A 499 16.20 13.36 -21.47
N TYR A 500 15.77 12.66 -20.42
CA TYR A 500 14.46 12.86 -19.81
C TYR A 500 14.35 14.26 -19.19
N GLU A 501 15.35 14.69 -18.41
CA GLU A 501 15.35 16.02 -17.78
C GLU A 501 15.29 17.14 -18.83
N GLN A 502 16.07 17.01 -19.89
CA GLN A 502 16.03 17.96 -21.01
C GLN A 502 14.65 17.99 -21.67
N LEU A 503 14.09 16.82 -22.02
CA LEU A 503 12.77 16.75 -22.64
C LEU A 503 11.65 17.24 -21.72
N TYR A 504 11.78 17.01 -20.42
CA TYR A 504 10.81 17.47 -19.43
C TYR A 504 10.84 19.00 -19.30
N ASN A 505 12.03 19.60 -19.34
CA ASN A 505 12.18 21.05 -19.35
C ASN A 505 11.65 21.69 -20.65
N ASP A 506 11.88 21.03 -21.80
CA ASP A 506 11.44 21.53 -23.10
C ASP A 506 9.93 21.32 -23.35
N TYR A 507 9.36 20.22 -22.84
CA TYR A 507 7.99 19.78 -23.13
C TYR A 507 7.21 19.28 -21.90
N PRO A 508 7.11 20.05 -20.80
CA PRO A 508 6.59 19.57 -19.51
C PRO A 508 5.13 19.08 -19.56
N THR A 509 4.30 19.66 -20.43
CA THR A 509 2.85 19.36 -20.50
C THR A 509 2.49 18.23 -21.47
N THR A 510 3.41 17.82 -22.34
CA THR A 510 3.14 16.84 -23.41
C THR A 510 4.07 15.62 -23.35
N LEU A 511 5.11 15.65 -22.50
CA LEU A 511 6.00 14.52 -22.30
C LEU A 511 5.30 13.39 -21.55
N TYR A 512 5.10 12.27 -22.24
CA TYR A 512 4.61 11.03 -21.65
C TYR A 512 5.71 9.96 -21.67
N CYS A 513 6.24 9.61 -20.49
CA CYS A 513 7.28 8.61 -20.32
C CYS A 513 6.73 7.42 -19.50
N PRO A 514 6.14 6.41 -20.16
CA PRO A 514 5.58 5.25 -19.48
C PRO A 514 6.70 4.37 -18.91
N CYS A 515 6.49 3.84 -17.71
CA CYS A 515 7.44 2.94 -17.06
C CYS A 515 7.38 1.54 -17.69
N SER A 516 8.55 0.90 -17.90
CA SER A 516 8.61 -0.52 -18.26
C SER A 516 8.25 -1.44 -17.09
N GLU A 517 8.48 -0.94 -15.87
CA GLU A 517 8.16 -1.58 -14.61
C GLU A 517 7.42 -0.54 -13.75
N ILE A 518 6.14 -0.79 -13.47
CA ILE A 518 5.24 0.19 -12.81
C ILE A 518 5.40 0.22 -11.29
N SER A 519 6.20 -0.69 -10.74
CA SER A 519 6.35 -0.89 -9.31
C SER A 519 7.80 -1.26 -9.01
N ILE A 520 8.45 -0.47 -8.14
CA ILE A 520 9.83 -0.71 -7.71
C ILE A 520 9.91 -0.68 -6.18
N PRO A 521 10.62 -1.59 -5.51
CA PRO A 521 10.71 -1.56 -4.07
C PRO A 521 11.55 -0.36 -3.59
N ASN A 522 11.15 0.26 -2.49
CA ASN A 522 11.77 1.45 -1.92
C ASN A 522 13.30 1.33 -1.74
N LYS A 523 13.81 0.13 -1.41
CA LYS A 523 15.24 -0.17 -1.27
C LYS A 523 16.10 0.10 -2.52
N VAL A 524 15.49 0.22 -3.69
CA VAL A 524 16.22 0.50 -4.95
C VAL A 524 16.73 1.94 -4.99
N PHE A 525 15.99 2.87 -4.38
CA PHE A 525 16.30 4.31 -4.43
C PHE A 525 16.42 4.98 -3.05
N LEU A 526 16.07 4.28 -1.97
CA LEU A 526 16.23 4.74 -0.59
C LEU A 526 17.28 3.94 0.17
N ASN A 527 18.07 4.65 0.97
CA ASN A 527 18.93 4.06 2.00
C ASN A 527 18.59 4.70 3.34
N VAL A 528 17.81 4.00 4.15
CA VAL A 528 17.40 4.44 5.49
C VAL A 528 18.33 3.80 6.50
N THR A 529 18.87 4.56 7.45
CA THR A 529 19.58 4.04 8.61
C THR A 529 19.05 4.72 9.86
N PHE A 530 19.07 4.01 10.99
CA PHE A 530 18.65 4.55 12.28
C PHE A 530 19.75 4.36 13.32
N VAL A 531 19.75 5.25 14.31
CA VAL A 531 20.63 5.15 15.48
C VAL A 531 19.76 5.28 16.71
N LEU A 532 19.82 4.28 17.58
CA LEU A 532 19.12 4.33 18.86
C LEU A 532 19.76 5.38 19.78
N HIS A 533 18.97 5.84 20.74
CA HIS A 533 19.48 6.72 21.79
C HIS A 533 20.71 6.08 22.46
N GLN A 534 21.71 6.89 22.81
CA GLN A 534 23.00 6.42 23.33
C GLN A 534 22.89 5.49 24.56
N VAL A 535 21.81 5.60 25.35
CA VAL A 535 21.51 4.71 26.47
C VAL A 535 21.49 3.23 26.06
N CYS A 536 20.99 2.93 24.86
CA CYS A 536 20.88 1.57 24.33
C CYS A 536 22.21 0.96 23.85
N SER A 537 23.26 1.78 23.76
CA SER A 537 24.63 1.34 23.44
C SER A 537 25.60 1.56 24.60
N SER A 538 25.07 1.91 25.79
CA SER A 538 25.86 2.23 26.97
C SER A 538 26.07 1.01 27.88
N ASP A 539 27.02 1.13 28.81
CA ASP A 539 27.31 0.10 29.81
C ASP A 539 26.10 -0.18 30.73
N LEU A 540 25.13 0.74 30.81
CA LEU A 540 23.90 0.62 31.63
C LEU A 540 22.97 -0.51 31.22
N VAL A 541 23.06 -0.95 29.97
CA VAL A 541 22.28 -2.09 29.45
C VAL A 541 23.17 -3.30 29.17
N SER A 542 24.46 -3.24 29.54
CA SER A 542 25.40 -4.33 29.31
C SER A 542 25.10 -5.55 30.19
N LEU A 543 25.36 -6.74 29.64
CA LEU A 543 25.23 -7.99 30.39
C LEU A 543 26.16 -8.01 31.62
N GLU A 544 27.38 -7.47 31.50
CA GLU A 544 28.33 -7.40 32.62
C GLU A 544 27.77 -6.60 33.80
N TRP A 545 27.21 -5.42 33.54
CA TRP A 545 26.58 -4.60 34.57
C TRP A 545 25.38 -5.30 35.22
N LEU A 546 24.50 -5.88 34.39
CA LEU A 546 23.33 -6.59 34.89
C LEU A 546 23.71 -7.82 35.74
N HIS A 547 24.76 -8.56 35.35
CA HIS A 547 25.27 -9.69 36.15
C HIS A 547 25.86 -9.22 37.47
N TYR A 548 26.62 -8.12 37.47
CA TYR A 548 27.17 -7.52 38.68
C TYR A 548 26.07 -7.13 39.67
N LEU A 549 25.05 -6.38 39.22
CA LEU A 549 23.91 -5.98 40.06
C LEU A 549 23.13 -7.16 40.63
N ARG A 550 22.97 -8.25 39.87
CA ARG A 550 22.25 -9.46 40.31
C ARG A 550 23.04 -10.33 41.28
N SER A 551 24.36 -10.20 41.33
CA SER A 551 25.20 -10.92 42.29
C SER A 551 24.99 -10.44 43.73
N PHE A 552 24.35 -9.28 43.89
CA PHE A 552 23.96 -8.75 45.17
C PHE A 552 23.02 -9.72 45.91
N ASP A 553 23.48 -10.23 47.05
CA ASP A 553 22.65 -10.96 47.99
C ASP A 553 22.01 -9.97 48.98
N PRO A 554 20.68 -9.81 48.98
CA PRO A 554 19.97 -8.90 49.88
C PRO A 554 20.19 -9.22 51.36
N THR A 555 20.67 -10.42 51.71
CA THR A 555 20.97 -10.83 53.09
C THR A 555 22.11 -10.04 53.74
N HIS A 556 22.92 -9.34 52.96
CA HIS A 556 23.98 -8.46 53.48
C HIS A 556 23.49 -7.07 53.92
N LEU A 557 22.20 -6.76 53.70
CA LEU A 557 21.59 -5.53 54.17
C LEU A 557 21.16 -5.63 55.65
N SER A 558 21.10 -4.50 56.36
CA SER A 558 20.73 -4.49 57.78
C SER A 558 19.27 -4.93 58.01
N PRO A 559 18.92 -5.51 59.18
CA PRO A 559 17.53 -5.87 59.52
C PRO A 559 16.56 -4.68 59.43
N GLU A 560 17.03 -3.44 59.65
CA GLU A 560 16.23 -2.20 59.53
C GLU A 560 15.87 -1.88 58.07
N SER A 561 16.81 -2.11 57.14
CA SER A 561 16.54 -2.06 55.71
C SER A 561 15.72 -3.25 55.21
N ASP A 562 15.40 -4.21 56.08
CA ASP A 562 14.55 -5.37 55.82
C ASP A 562 13.14 -5.26 56.43
N THR A 563 12.85 -4.12 57.07
CA THR A 563 11.50 -3.74 57.49
C THR A 563 10.61 -3.42 56.28
N SER A 564 9.31 -3.23 56.53
CA SER A 564 8.27 -2.81 55.57
C SER A 564 8.57 -1.49 54.81
N PHE A 565 9.76 -0.91 55.00
CA PHE A 565 10.18 0.40 54.56
C PHE A 565 11.31 0.39 53.53
N SER A 566 11.71 -0.74 52.94
CA SER A 566 12.93 -0.76 52.12
C SER A 566 12.76 -0.04 50.78
N GLN A 567 12.98 1.27 50.80
CA GLN A 567 13.24 2.14 49.64
C GLN A 567 14.68 1.97 49.12
N ASP A 568 15.42 0.94 49.58
CA ASP A 568 16.80 0.70 49.16
C ASP A 568 16.83 0.32 47.67
N PHE A 569 17.37 1.23 46.86
CA PHE A 569 17.47 1.06 45.41
C PHE A 569 18.19 -0.24 45.04
N ARG A 570 19.14 -0.73 45.85
CA ARG A 570 19.93 -1.92 45.51
C ARG A 570 19.10 -3.20 45.38
N LYS A 571 17.93 -3.26 46.03
CA LYS A 571 16.97 -4.38 45.89
C LYS A 571 16.25 -4.39 44.54
N MET A 572 16.11 -3.23 43.88
CA MET A 572 15.39 -3.08 42.62
C MET A 572 16.28 -2.72 41.42
N GLY A 573 17.51 -2.29 41.66
CA GLY A 573 18.42 -1.79 40.63
C GLY A 573 18.59 -2.77 39.46
N ALA A 574 18.80 -4.07 39.75
CA ALA A 574 18.90 -5.09 38.72
C ALA A 574 17.65 -5.16 37.82
N SER A 575 16.45 -5.11 38.39
CA SER A 575 15.19 -5.07 37.65
C SER A 575 15.01 -3.78 36.84
N TYR A 576 15.41 -2.65 37.41
CA TYR A 576 15.35 -1.34 36.73
C TYR A 576 16.17 -1.32 35.44
N PHE A 577 17.47 -1.66 35.53
CA PHE A 577 18.35 -1.68 34.37
C PHE A 577 17.98 -2.80 33.37
N GLN A 578 17.40 -3.89 33.87
CA GLN A 578 16.88 -4.95 33.02
C GLN A 578 15.67 -4.50 32.19
N LEU A 579 14.75 -3.72 32.77
CA LEU A 579 13.64 -3.11 32.03
C LEU A 579 14.17 -2.14 30.98
N LEU A 580 15.17 -1.31 31.31
CA LEU A 580 15.82 -0.42 30.35
C LEU A 580 16.42 -1.18 29.16
N ALA A 581 17.16 -2.27 29.42
CA ALA A 581 17.72 -3.12 28.36
C ALA A 581 16.62 -3.76 27.50
N ALA A 582 15.51 -4.20 28.12
CA ALA A 582 14.36 -4.72 27.39
C ALA A 582 13.74 -3.67 26.47
N PHE A 583 13.54 -2.43 26.93
CA PHE A 583 13.01 -1.34 26.09
C PHE A 583 13.92 -1.03 24.90
N CYS A 584 15.24 -1.02 25.11
CA CYS A 584 16.20 -0.83 24.02
C CYS A 584 16.11 -1.94 22.96
N SER A 585 16.07 -3.21 23.38
CA SER A 585 15.93 -4.35 22.47
C SER A 585 14.59 -4.33 21.71
N LEU A 586 13.50 -3.94 22.38
CA LEU A 586 12.18 -3.83 21.74
C LEU A 586 12.12 -2.68 20.75
N ALA A 587 12.72 -1.53 21.07
CA ALA A 587 12.80 -0.39 20.16
C ALA A 587 13.63 -0.73 18.91
N GLU A 588 14.76 -1.42 19.08
CA GLU A 588 15.61 -1.87 17.97
C GLU A 588 14.83 -2.78 17.02
N MET A 589 14.19 -3.81 17.56
CA MET A 589 13.38 -4.76 16.78
C MET A 589 12.25 -4.05 16.04
N ASN A 590 11.51 -3.18 16.73
CA ASN A 590 10.40 -2.43 16.13
C ASN A 590 10.84 -1.59 14.93
N ILE A 591 11.96 -0.87 15.05
CA ILE A 591 12.47 -0.03 13.96
C ILE A 591 13.06 -0.89 12.83
N ALA A 592 13.80 -1.96 13.15
CA ALA A 592 14.37 -2.85 12.15
C ALA A 592 13.27 -3.55 11.31
N ASP A 593 12.21 -4.00 11.97
CA ASP A 593 11.07 -4.64 11.31
C ASP A 593 10.31 -3.63 10.42
N ALA A 594 10.01 -2.44 10.96
CA ALA A 594 9.35 -1.39 10.21
C ALA A 594 10.19 -0.93 9.01
N GLN A 595 11.52 -0.81 9.18
CA GLN A 595 12.45 -0.48 8.12
C GLN A 595 12.46 -1.56 7.03
N HIS A 596 12.50 -2.84 7.41
CA HIS A 596 12.46 -3.95 6.46
C HIS A 596 11.16 -3.94 5.64
N ILE A 597 10.02 -3.71 6.28
CA ILE A 597 8.72 -3.58 5.61
C ILE A 597 8.72 -2.38 4.66
N PHE A 598 9.11 -1.21 5.15
CA PHE A 598 9.14 0.02 4.38
C PHE A 598 10.03 -0.08 3.15
N LEU A 599 11.24 -0.64 3.28
CA LEU A 599 12.20 -0.80 2.19
C LEU A 599 11.75 -1.85 1.15
N ASN A 600 10.93 -2.82 1.53
CA ASN A 600 10.32 -3.78 0.60
C ASN A 600 8.95 -3.34 0.06
N THR A 601 8.38 -2.27 0.60
CA THR A 601 7.14 -1.70 0.07
C THR A 601 7.39 -1.14 -1.33
N GLU A 602 6.42 -1.37 -2.21
CA GLU A 602 6.47 -1.04 -3.62
C GLU A 602 6.09 0.43 -3.86
N PHE A 603 6.98 1.19 -4.51
CA PHE A 603 6.71 2.51 -5.06
C PHE A 603 6.07 2.35 -6.45
N ILE A 604 4.80 2.73 -6.58
CA ILE A 604 3.99 2.49 -7.77
C ILE A 604 3.84 3.79 -8.57
N ASN A 605 4.25 3.79 -9.84
CA ASN A 605 4.03 4.88 -10.78
C ASN A 605 4.00 4.34 -12.23
N ASP A 606 2.96 4.70 -12.97
CA ASP A 606 2.78 4.31 -14.39
C ASP A 606 3.60 5.16 -15.36
N ARG A 607 4.08 6.31 -14.90
CA ARG A 607 4.96 7.25 -15.61
C ARG A 607 6.08 7.75 -14.71
N VAL A 608 7.20 8.15 -15.31
CA VAL A 608 8.32 8.73 -14.56
C VAL A 608 7.89 10.08 -13.97
N PRO A 609 7.84 10.24 -12.63
CA PRO A 609 7.51 11.51 -11.99
C PRO A 609 8.67 12.50 -12.17
N SER A 610 8.37 13.80 -12.20
CA SER A 610 9.43 14.81 -12.24
C SER A 610 10.15 14.91 -10.91
N LEU A 611 11.40 15.38 -10.93
CA LEU A 611 12.28 15.40 -9.76
C LEU A 611 11.64 16.08 -8.51
N PRO A 612 10.97 17.25 -8.61
CA PRO A 612 10.31 17.85 -7.45
C PRO A 612 9.18 16.97 -6.88
N HIS A 613 8.38 16.36 -7.76
CA HIS A 613 7.27 15.48 -7.34
C HIS A 613 7.81 14.19 -6.70
N PHE A 614 8.86 13.61 -7.28
CA PHE A 614 9.53 12.43 -6.72
C PHE A 614 10.07 12.69 -5.31
N ILE A 615 10.74 13.83 -5.08
CA ILE A 615 11.24 14.23 -3.76
C ILE A 615 10.09 14.42 -2.77
N GLN A 616 9.02 15.08 -3.17
CA GLN A 616 7.87 15.33 -2.30
C GLN A 616 7.17 14.03 -1.89
N GLN A 617 6.93 13.12 -2.84
CA GLN A 617 6.35 11.80 -2.56
C GLN A 617 7.23 10.99 -1.62
N THR A 618 8.54 11.00 -1.86
CA THR A 618 9.51 10.30 -1.02
C THR A 618 9.54 10.86 0.41
N LYS A 619 9.44 12.18 0.58
CA LYS A 619 9.34 12.82 1.90
C LYS A 619 8.06 12.41 2.63
N ALA A 620 6.91 12.44 1.95
CA ALA A 620 5.63 12.03 2.55
C ALA A 620 5.67 10.57 3.01
N MET A 621 6.20 9.67 2.19
CA MET A 621 6.39 8.26 2.54
C MET A 621 7.33 8.08 3.75
N MET A 622 8.41 8.87 3.83
CA MET A 622 9.34 8.83 4.95
C MET A 622 8.70 9.31 6.27
N THR A 623 7.97 10.43 6.22
CA THR A 623 7.24 10.95 7.39
C THR A 623 6.22 9.94 7.88
N SER A 624 5.43 9.37 6.97
CA SER A 624 4.46 8.32 7.27
C SER A 624 5.14 7.11 7.94
N PHE A 625 6.24 6.60 7.36
CA PHE A 625 7.04 5.52 7.95
C PHE A 625 7.50 5.82 9.39
N ILE A 626 8.03 7.02 9.65
CA ILE A 626 8.52 7.42 10.98
C ILE A 626 7.37 7.48 11.99
N ASP A 627 6.28 8.14 11.63
CA ASP A 627 5.16 8.37 12.53
C ASP A 627 4.44 7.05 12.85
N THR A 628 4.13 6.22 11.86
CA THR A 628 3.51 4.91 12.09
C THR A 628 4.38 4.02 12.98
N THR A 629 5.71 4.00 12.77
CA THR A 629 6.64 3.22 13.60
C THR A 629 6.61 3.65 15.07
N LYS A 630 6.49 4.97 15.33
CA LYS A 630 6.39 5.54 16.68
C LYS A 630 5.07 5.16 17.35
N TYR A 631 3.95 5.31 16.66
CA TYR A 631 2.63 5.02 17.20
C TYR A 631 2.46 3.53 17.50
N ASP A 632 2.95 2.65 16.63
CA ASP A 632 2.94 1.20 16.85
C ASP A 632 3.69 0.79 18.13
N PHE A 633 4.84 1.40 18.39
CA PHE A 633 5.61 1.14 19.61
C PHE A 633 4.86 1.63 20.86
N LEU A 634 4.27 2.82 20.79
CA LEU A 634 3.52 3.41 21.90
C LEU A 634 2.28 2.58 22.26
N GLN A 635 1.60 2.01 21.26
CA GLN A 635 0.49 1.09 21.49
C GLN A 635 0.93 -0.15 22.29
N THR A 636 1.95 -0.88 21.81
CA THR A 636 2.49 -2.05 22.52
C THR A 636 2.93 -1.68 23.95
N PHE A 637 3.57 -0.51 24.12
CA PHE A 637 3.98 0.01 25.42
C PHE A 637 2.80 0.25 26.39
N ASN A 638 1.76 0.94 25.94
CA ASN A 638 0.60 1.27 26.78
C ASN A 638 -0.14 0.03 27.26
N TRP A 639 -0.26 -0.99 26.40
CA TRP A 639 -0.79 -2.30 26.77
C TRP A 639 0.01 -2.90 27.91
N MET A 640 1.33 -2.99 27.78
CA MET A 640 2.20 -3.57 28.80
C MET A 640 2.09 -2.83 30.13
N ARG A 641 2.10 -1.49 30.11
CA ARG A 641 1.92 -0.67 31.31
C ARG A 641 0.61 -0.98 32.02
N LEU A 642 -0.49 -1.12 31.28
CA LEU A 642 -1.80 -1.42 31.85
C LEU A 642 -1.76 -2.78 32.57
N ILE A 643 -1.39 -3.84 31.87
CA ILE A 643 -1.57 -5.22 32.33
C ILE A 643 -0.75 -5.49 33.59
N PHE A 644 0.53 -5.12 33.58
CA PHE A 644 1.43 -5.47 34.67
C PHE A 644 1.16 -4.65 35.93
N LEU A 645 0.57 -3.45 35.79
CA LEU A 645 0.28 -2.56 36.92
C LEU A 645 -1.16 -2.70 37.45
N THR A 646 -2.14 -3.00 36.59
CA THR A 646 -3.56 -3.08 36.98
C THR A 646 -4.08 -4.50 37.15
N SER A 647 -3.34 -5.52 36.69
CA SER A 647 -3.68 -6.92 37.00
C SER A 647 -3.20 -7.36 38.38
N TYR A 648 -2.55 -6.48 39.15
CA TYR A 648 -2.08 -6.69 40.53
C TYR A 648 -1.31 -8.01 40.73
N LEU A 649 -0.44 -8.35 39.77
CA LEU A 649 0.35 -9.58 39.81
C LEU A 649 1.47 -9.49 40.84
N TYR A 650 1.79 -10.57 41.55
CA TYR A 650 2.91 -10.62 42.49
C TYR A 650 4.23 -10.34 41.79
N ASN A 651 5.05 -9.47 42.38
CA ASN A 651 6.45 -9.39 42.02
C ASN A 651 7.35 -10.05 43.07
N GLY A 652 8.46 -10.61 42.61
CA GLY A 652 9.45 -11.32 43.42
C GLY A 652 10.19 -10.42 44.42
N LEU A 653 10.11 -9.10 44.22
CA LEU A 653 10.71 -8.10 45.10
C LEU A 653 9.81 -7.71 46.29
N ASN A 654 8.55 -8.17 46.30
CA ASN A 654 7.53 -7.87 47.32
C ASN A 654 7.26 -6.35 47.49
N THR A 655 7.36 -5.58 46.40
CA THR A 655 7.12 -4.13 46.42
C THR A 655 5.63 -3.82 46.35
N ASN A 656 4.81 -4.61 45.66
CA ASN A 656 3.36 -4.40 45.64
C ASN A 656 2.61 -5.17 46.74
N VAL A 657 3.24 -6.15 47.38
CA VAL A 657 2.57 -7.08 48.32
C VAL A 657 3.37 -7.33 49.59
N GLY A 658 2.68 -7.31 50.73
CA GLY A 658 3.17 -7.75 52.02
C GLY A 658 2.63 -9.15 52.34
N ILE A 659 3.50 -10.05 52.77
CA ILE A 659 3.16 -11.43 53.12
C ILE A 659 3.47 -11.66 54.60
N SER A 660 2.48 -12.11 55.35
CA SER A 660 2.60 -12.43 56.78
C SER A 660 1.90 -13.74 57.12
N ILE A 661 2.16 -14.25 58.31
CA ILE A 661 1.45 -15.41 58.86
C ILE A 661 0.59 -14.91 60.02
N ASN A 662 -0.68 -15.31 60.03
CA ASN A 662 -1.58 -14.98 61.13
C ASN A 662 -1.42 -15.94 62.31
N GLU A 663 -2.11 -15.63 63.41
CA GLU A 663 -2.11 -16.45 64.63
C GLU A 663 -2.57 -17.90 64.40
N HIS A 664 -3.37 -18.14 63.35
CA HIS A 664 -3.86 -19.46 62.94
C HIS A 664 -2.92 -20.20 61.97
N SER A 665 -1.68 -19.75 61.81
CA SER A 665 -0.69 -20.33 60.88
C SER A 665 -1.09 -20.30 59.40
N GLN A 666 -1.99 -19.40 59.01
CA GLN A 666 -2.39 -19.17 57.61
C GLN A 666 -1.56 -18.04 57.01
N VAL A 667 -1.24 -18.16 55.72
CA VAL A 667 -0.55 -17.11 54.96
C VAL A 667 -1.57 -16.02 54.61
N ILE A 668 -1.31 -14.77 54.99
CA ILE A 668 -2.10 -13.59 54.65
C ILE A 668 -1.29 -12.69 53.74
N THR A 669 -1.97 -12.09 52.78
CA THR A 669 -1.38 -11.26 51.73
C THR A 669 -2.14 -9.94 51.67
N ASN A 670 -1.41 -8.82 51.75
CA ASN A 670 -1.99 -7.47 51.74
C ASN A 670 -1.26 -6.57 50.74
N PHE A 671 -1.96 -5.63 50.13
CA PHE A 671 -1.33 -4.59 49.31
C PHE A 671 -0.37 -3.73 50.14
N ARG A 672 0.78 -3.38 49.55
CA ARG A 672 1.74 -2.47 50.19
C ARG A 672 1.22 -1.04 50.19
N LYS A 673 1.45 -0.35 51.31
CA LYS A 673 1.24 1.09 51.49
C LYS A 673 2.59 1.70 51.84
N TYR A 674 2.96 2.78 51.15
CA TYR A 674 4.18 3.52 51.41
C TYR A 674 3.84 4.89 51.99
N ASP A 675 4.38 5.21 53.16
CA ASP A 675 4.27 6.55 53.72
C ASP A 675 5.36 7.44 53.10
N ILE A 676 4.96 8.48 52.37
CA ILE A 676 5.88 9.40 51.70
C ILE A 676 6.23 10.52 52.69
N VAL A 677 7.44 10.46 53.24
CA VAL A 677 8.02 11.47 54.13
C VAL A 677 8.77 12.50 53.28
N SER A 678 8.43 13.79 53.39
CA SER A 678 9.06 14.81 52.53
C SER A 678 10.13 15.68 53.20
N ILE A 679 10.20 15.83 54.53
CA ILE A 679 11.27 16.61 55.21
C ILE A 679 11.50 16.11 56.65
N ILE A 680 12.76 16.03 57.09
CA ILE A 680 13.13 15.98 58.51
C ILE A 680 13.38 17.41 58.97
N GLN A 681 12.51 17.95 59.81
CA GLN A 681 12.75 19.20 60.51
C GLN A 681 12.80 18.87 62.01
N ASP A 682 13.91 19.20 62.67
CA ASP A 682 14.15 18.95 64.10
C ASP A 682 14.00 17.48 64.55
N GLY A 683 14.47 16.52 63.74
CA GLY A 683 14.49 15.09 64.12
C GLY A 683 13.13 14.38 64.11
N PHE A 684 12.05 15.06 63.69
CA PHE A 684 10.74 14.45 63.48
C PHE A 684 10.43 14.28 61.99
N MET A 685 9.99 13.08 61.60
CA MET A 685 9.48 12.79 60.26
C MET A 685 8.02 13.21 60.14
N ILE A 686 7.71 14.10 59.19
CA ILE A 686 6.32 14.47 58.85
C ILE A 686 5.95 13.80 57.53
N ALA A 687 5.00 12.86 57.56
CA ALA A 687 4.42 12.23 56.37
C ALA A 687 3.29 13.10 55.80
N TYR A 688 3.35 13.45 54.52
CA TYR A 688 2.35 14.29 53.85
C TYR A 688 1.36 13.50 52.98
N HIS A 689 1.73 12.30 52.52
CA HIS A 689 0.90 11.49 51.62
C HIS A 689 1.20 10.00 51.78
N THR A 690 0.18 9.14 51.74
CA THR A 690 0.33 7.68 51.74
C THR A 690 0.06 7.12 50.33
N CYS A 691 1.04 6.44 49.77
CA CYS A 691 1.00 5.76 48.49
C CYS A 691 0.40 4.36 48.68
N ASN A 692 -0.80 4.08 48.16
CA ASN A 692 -1.44 2.77 48.30
C ASN A 692 -1.46 2.02 46.96
N CYS A 693 -0.78 0.87 46.89
CA CYS A 693 -0.75 0.04 45.69
C CYS A 693 -2.09 -0.60 45.34
N GLU A 694 -3.04 -0.66 46.28
CA GLU A 694 -4.40 -1.15 46.02
C GLU A 694 -5.22 -0.19 45.17
N THR A 695 -5.05 1.12 45.37
CA THR A 695 -5.92 2.14 44.79
C THR A 695 -5.25 2.93 43.67
N ASN A 696 -3.92 3.09 43.72
CA ASN A 696 -3.14 3.87 42.75
C ASN A 696 -1.88 3.13 42.27
N PRO A 697 -1.94 1.88 41.76
CA PRO A 697 -0.74 1.10 41.43
C PRO A 697 0.14 1.73 40.33
N VAL A 698 -0.43 2.58 39.48
CA VAL A 698 0.26 3.24 38.36
C VAL A 698 1.01 4.49 38.79
N THR A 699 0.36 5.39 39.54
CA THR A 699 0.92 6.70 39.94
C THR A 699 1.59 6.67 41.30
N CYS A 700 1.43 5.57 42.06
CA CYS A 700 2.06 5.42 43.35
C CYS A 700 3.58 5.23 43.17
N SER A 701 4.33 6.29 43.48
CA SER A 701 5.79 6.25 43.55
C SER A 701 6.35 6.89 44.83
N ALA A 702 7.54 6.44 45.23
CA ALA A 702 8.33 6.95 46.35
C ALA A 702 9.78 7.20 45.92
N ILE A 703 10.47 8.13 46.56
CA ILE A 703 11.88 8.41 46.28
C ILE A 703 12.74 7.30 46.92
N PRO A 704 13.65 6.63 46.18
CA PRO A 704 14.54 5.64 46.76
C PRO A 704 15.57 6.27 47.69
N SER A 705 15.93 5.52 48.73
CA SER A 705 17.06 5.80 49.61
C SER A 705 18.25 4.92 49.25
N LEU A 706 19.47 5.48 49.33
CA LEU A 706 20.72 4.74 49.18
C LEU A 706 21.50 4.83 50.50
N TYR A 707 21.73 3.70 51.17
CA TYR A 707 22.50 3.66 52.41
C TYR A 707 24.00 3.65 52.08
N ILE A 708 24.72 4.72 52.46
CA ILE A 708 26.12 4.94 52.08
C ILE A 708 27.12 4.37 53.12
N ASN A 709 26.72 4.18 54.39
CA ASN A 709 27.62 3.69 55.44
C ASN A 709 26.97 2.59 56.30
N THR A 710 27.60 1.42 56.37
CA THR A 710 27.17 0.29 57.22
C THR A 710 28.08 0.06 58.43
N SER A 711 29.10 0.90 58.65
CA SER A 711 30.14 0.64 59.65
C SER A 711 29.88 1.16 61.07
N ASP A 712 28.94 2.09 61.29
CA ASP A 712 28.58 2.57 62.63
C ASP A 712 27.07 2.87 62.76
N LEU A 713 26.31 1.86 63.17
CA LEU A 713 24.83 1.84 63.22
C LEU A 713 24.19 2.59 64.41
N ASN A 714 24.93 3.42 65.16
CA ASN A 714 24.40 4.11 66.34
C ASN A 714 24.48 5.64 66.29
N ASN A 715 25.03 6.26 65.24
CA ASN A 715 25.06 7.71 65.11
C ASN A 715 24.78 8.14 63.67
N ASN A 716 23.61 8.77 63.47
CA ASN A 716 23.21 9.55 62.29
C ASN A 716 23.48 8.89 60.93
N ASN A 717 22.56 8.01 60.50
CA ASN A 717 22.56 7.42 59.16
C ASN A 717 22.52 8.51 58.08
N GLU A 718 23.63 8.75 57.38
CA GLU A 718 23.64 9.53 56.13
C GLU A 718 23.05 8.67 55.00
N TYR A 719 21.86 9.05 54.50
CA TYR A 719 21.23 8.45 53.33
C TYR A 719 21.20 9.47 52.17
N LEU A 720 21.49 9.01 50.95
CA LEU A 720 21.31 9.83 49.75
C LEU A 720 19.89 9.63 49.21
N LEU A 721 19.14 10.73 49.06
CA LEU A 721 17.85 10.73 48.37
C LEU A 721 18.06 10.99 46.88
N PHE A 722 17.75 10.02 46.03
CA PHE A 722 17.76 10.20 44.59
C PHE A 722 16.44 10.85 44.14
N LYS A 723 16.31 12.17 44.27
CA LYS A 723 15.07 12.91 43.95
C LYS A 723 14.57 12.78 42.50
N ILE A 724 15.36 12.16 41.62
CA ILE A 724 15.08 11.97 40.20
C ILE A 724 14.85 10.50 39.81
N LEU A 725 15.08 9.56 40.74
CA LEU A 725 14.66 8.16 40.63
C LEU A 725 13.37 7.96 41.43
N HIS A 726 12.54 7.03 40.96
CA HIS A 726 11.28 6.69 41.61
C HIS A 726 11.16 5.17 41.78
N LEU A 727 10.63 4.75 42.92
CA LEU A 727 10.22 3.38 43.23
C LEU A 727 8.70 3.32 43.15
N GLY A 728 8.16 2.43 42.34
CA GLY A 728 6.71 2.26 42.21
C GLY A 728 6.21 1.02 42.93
N CYS A 729 4.90 0.75 42.81
CA CYS A 729 4.34 -0.54 43.20
C CYS A 729 5.02 -1.73 42.51
N SER A 730 5.53 -1.54 41.29
CA SER A 730 6.45 -2.49 40.64
C SER A 730 7.69 -1.77 40.10
N PRO A 731 8.78 -2.51 39.81
CA PRO A 731 9.92 -1.97 39.09
C PRO A 731 9.54 -1.20 37.81
N LEU A 732 8.55 -1.70 37.06
CA LEU A 732 8.05 -1.04 35.87
C LEU A 732 7.41 0.33 36.19
N SER A 733 6.54 0.45 37.20
CA SER A 733 5.97 1.77 37.52
C SER A 733 7.01 2.75 38.03
N GLY A 734 7.97 2.31 38.85
CA GLY A 734 9.08 3.16 39.30
C GLY A 734 9.96 3.63 38.14
N PHE A 735 10.25 2.73 37.18
CA PHE A 735 11.01 3.05 35.98
C PHE A 735 10.34 4.15 35.15
N LEU A 736 9.02 4.07 34.97
CA LEU A 736 8.26 5.03 34.16
C LEU A 736 8.10 6.42 34.79
N GLU A 737 8.07 6.50 36.12
CA GLU A 737 8.02 7.78 36.85
C GLU A 737 9.40 8.44 37.01
N SER A 738 10.49 7.70 36.75
CA SER A 738 11.85 8.20 36.90
C SER A 738 12.24 9.19 35.80
N LYS A 739 12.94 10.26 36.17
CA LYS A 739 13.49 11.23 35.20
C LYS A 739 14.79 10.68 34.59
N THR A 740 15.08 11.01 33.34
CA THR A 740 16.28 10.50 32.63
C THR A 740 17.55 11.29 32.90
N ALA A 741 17.46 12.44 33.58
CA ALA A 741 18.59 13.37 33.79
C ALA A 741 19.79 12.75 34.52
N TRP A 742 19.59 11.75 35.38
CA TRP A 742 20.69 11.12 36.13
C TRP A 742 21.61 10.26 35.27
N TRP A 743 21.20 9.84 34.06
CA TRP A 743 22.07 9.06 33.16
C TRP A 743 23.33 9.83 32.72
N TYR A 744 23.28 11.16 32.84
CA TYR A 744 24.34 12.08 32.43
C TYR A 744 25.22 12.53 33.60
N ASP A 745 24.76 12.31 34.84
CA ASP A 745 25.44 12.78 36.05
C ASP A 745 26.34 11.68 36.61
N ILE A 746 27.65 11.90 36.48
CA ILE A 746 28.69 10.99 36.96
C ILE A 746 28.58 10.69 38.47
N THR A 747 28.10 11.66 39.24
CA THR A 747 27.99 11.55 40.69
C THR A 747 27.02 10.45 41.07
N TYR A 748 25.81 10.45 40.48
CA TYR A 748 24.81 9.43 40.78
C TYR A 748 25.28 8.02 40.40
N MET A 749 25.98 7.90 39.27
CA MET A 749 26.53 6.64 38.78
C MET A 749 27.61 6.09 39.71
N GLU A 750 28.55 6.94 40.15
CA GLU A 750 29.59 6.58 41.11
C GLU A 750 29.00 6.15 42.46
N HIS A 751 27.95 6.81 42.95
CA HIS A 751 27.28 6.45 44.20
C HIS A 751 26.59 5.08 44.12
N ILE A 752 25.87 4.80 43.03
CA ILE A 752 25.27 3.47 42.79
C ILE A 752 26.37 2.42 42.77
N GLN A 753 27.45 2.66 42.01
CA GLN A 753 28.54 1.71 41.89
C GLN A 753 29.26 1.46 43.24
N ALA A 754 29.53 2.52 44.00
CA ALA A 754 30.19 2.44 45.30
C ALA A 754 29.38 1.61 46.30
N THR A 755 28.06 1.83 46.37
CA THR A 755 27.18 1.14 47.32
C THR A 755 26.96 -0.34 47.02
N TYR A 756 27.00 -0.75 45.75
CA TYR A 756 27.05 -2.18 45.40
C TYR A 756 28.44 -2.77 45.71
N SER A 757 29.53 -2.02 45.46
CA SER A 757 30.91 -2.50 45.68
C SER A 757 31.23 -2.71 47.17
N MET A 758 30.62 -1.93 48.05
CA MET A 758 30.73 -2.10 49.51
C MET A 758 30.12 -3.40 50.01
N VAL A 759 29.19 -4.00 49.25
CA VAL A 759 28.45 -5.20 49.67
C VAL A 759 28.90 -6.45 48.91
N ILE A 760 29.28 -6.30 47.64
CA ILE A 760 29.75 -7.39 46.78
C ILE A 760 31.29 -7.49 46.93
N HIS A 761 31.76 -8.09 48.02
CA HIS A 761 33.19 -8.18 48.34
C HIS A 761 34.02 -9.08 47.38
N THR A 762 33.37 -9.85 46.51
CA THR A 762 33.99 -10.96 45.75
C THR A 762 34.07 -10.76 44.24
N GLN A 763 33.51 -9.67 43.68
CA GLN A 763 33.53 -9.40 42.24
C GLN A 763 34.13 -8.02 41.92
N ARG A 764 34.88 -7.94 40.81
CA ARG A 764 35.44 -6.68 40.33
C ARG A 764 34.32 -5.83 39.75
N SER A 765 34.14 -4.62 40.29
CA SER A 765 33.12 -3.67 39.83
C SER A 765 33.37 -3.25 38.37
N PRO A 766 32.36 -3.34 37.46
CA PRO A 766 32.49 -2.87 36.08
C PRO A 766 32.69 -1.36 36.04
N ASN A 767 33.54 -0.84 35.14
CA ASN A 767 33.75 0.60 35.01
C ASN A 767 32.68 1.21 34.10
N ILE A 768 31.70 1.91 34.67
CA ILE A 768 30.55 2.45 33.94
C ILE A 768 30.72 3.94 33.72
N LYS A 769 30.42 4.41 32.51
CA LYS A 769 30.51 5.83 32.16
C LYS A 769 29.13 6.49 32.04
N PRO A 770 29.00 7.78 32.41
CA PRO A 770 27.79 8.55 32.14
C PRO A 770 27.61 8.78 30.63
N LEU A 771 26.37 9.08 30.23
CA LEU A 771 26.02 9.42 28.85
C LEU A 771 26.55 10.82 28.46
N ASN A 772 26.69 11.08 27.15
CA ASN A 772 27.21 12.35 26.65
C ASN A 772 26.07 13.33 26.29
N GLU A 773 25.96 14.45 27.02
CA GLU A 773 24.93 15.48 26.81
C GLU A 773 25.06 16.23 25.47
N SER A 774 26.23 16.22 24.82
CA SER A 774 26.51 17.04 23.63
C SER A 774 26.08 16.45 22.28
N LYS A 775 25.50 15.24 22.24
CA LYS A 775 24.98 14.63 21.01
C LYS A 775 23.52 15.03 20.77
N SER A 776 23.28 15.86 19.74
CA SER A 776 21.93 16.28 19.29
C SER A 776 21.04 15.10 18.86
N THR A 777 19.71 15.23 19.07
CA THR A 777 18.70 14.17 18.88
C THR A 777 17.55 14.52 17.93
N GLN A 778 17.62 15.61 17.13
CA GLN A 778 16.52 15.97 16.21
C GLN A 778 16.92 16.11 14.74
N PHE A 779 16.01 15.62 13.88
CA PHE A 779 16.01 15.71 12.42
C PHE A 779 15.89 17.17 11.96
N GLY A 780 16.70 17.57 10.98
CA GLY A 780 16.63 18.89 10.34
C GLY A 780 15.99 18.78 8.95
N ASP A 781 14.95 19.57 8.70
CA ASP A 781 14.36 19.76 7.37
C ASP A 781 14.65 21.19 6.87
N THR A 782 14.99 21.31 5.58
CA THR A 782 15.27 22.57 4.88
C THR A 782 14.13 22.91 3.92
N ASN A 783 13.57 24.13 4.06
CA ASN A 783 12.58 24.73 3.16
C ASN A 783 13.20 25.82 2.28
N THR A 784 12.70 26.01 1.06
CA THR A 784 12.84 27.27 0.26
C THR A 784 11.66 27.47 -0.70
N GLU A 785 11.33 28.75 -0.91
CA GLU A 785 10.07 29.37 -1.39
C GLU A 785 9.92 29.60 -2.92
N ASP A 786 8.64 29.81 -3.32
CA ASP A 786 8.00 30.70 -4.33
C ASP A 786 8.76 31.37 -5.50
N LEU A 787 8.08 31.50 -6.67
CA LEU A 787 7.65 32.80 -7.27
C LEU A 787 7.15 32.75 -8.76
N LEU A 788 5.95 33.33 -8.99
CA LEU A 788 5.45 34.14 -10.16
C LEU A 788 5.15 33.42 -11.51
N GLY A 789 4.20 33.82 -12.38
CA GLY A 789 3.33 35.00 -12.52
C GLY A 789 2.75 35.06 -13.96
N SER A 790 1.55 35.61 -14.10
CA SER A 790 0.56 35.60 -15.22
C SER A 790 0.89 36.34 -16.54
N SER A 791 0.19 36.02 -17.66
CA SER A 791 -0.93 36.83 -18.25
C SER A 791 -1.21 36.64 -19.77
N SER A 792 -2.47 36.92 -20.11
CA SER A 792 -3.31 36.79 -21.33
C SER A 792 -3.01 37.71 -22.53
N ILE A 793 -3.65 37.48 -23.71
CA ILE A 793 -4.64 38.37 -24.39
C ILE A 793 -5.18 37.75 -25.71
N ASP A 794 -6.36 38.22 -26.11
CA ASP A 794 -7.47 37.67 -26.89
C ASP A 794 -7.64 38.32 -28.31
N VAL A 795 -8.60 37.79 -29.10
CA VAL A 795 -9.56 38.50 -30.01
C VAL A 795 -9.51 38.32 -31.57
N ARG A 796 -10.51 37.53 -32.04
CA ARG A 796 -11.52 37.66 -33.16
C ARG A 796 -11.24 37.96 -34.66
N SER A 797 -11.75 37.01 -35.48
CA SER A 797 -12.86 37.02 -36.50
C SER A 797 -13.06 38.12 -37.57
N ARG A 798 -13.34 37.71 -38.85
CA ARG A 798 -14.62 37.86 -39.61
C ARG A 798 -14.54 37.64 -41.15
N ASN A 799 -15.33 36.67 -41.63
CA ASN A 799 -16.32 36.58 -42.75
C ASN A 799 -16.29 37.36 -44.10
N PHE A 800 -16.79 36.61 -45.13
CA PHE A 800 -17.68 36.97 -46.29
C PHE A 800 -17.03 37.32 -47.66
N PRO A 801 -17.72 37.25 -48.86
CA PRO A 801 -18.69 36.28 -49.45
C PRO A 801 -18.55 35.98 -51.00
N ARG A 802 -19.49 35.13 -51.50
CA ARG A 802 -20.00 34.73 -52.86
C ARG A 802 -20.12 35.85 -53.95
N ASN A 803 -20.30 35.64 -55.27
CA ASN A 803 -20.87 34.58 -56.13
C ASN A 803 -20.51 34.81 -57.63
N ILE A 804 -20.45 33.76 -58.47
CA ILE A 804 -20.29 33.84 -59.95
C ILE A 804 -21.35 32.93 -60.60
N TYR A 805 -22.40 33.50 -61.22
CA TYR A 805 -23.49 32.71 -61.83
C TYR A 805 -23.72 32.92 -63.35
N ASP A 806 -23.22 33.99 -63.98
CA ASP A 806 -23.71 34.35 -65.34
C ASP A 806 -22.85 33.90 -66.54
N LYS A 807 -21.93 32.95 -66.38
CA LYS A 807 -21.08 32.47 -67.50
C LYS A 807 -21.32 31.04 -67.99
N ILE A 808 -22.26 30.30 -67.41
CA ILE A 808 -22.37 28.84 -67.65
C ILE A 808 -23.27 28.49 -68.87
N LYS A 809 -24.01 29.44 -69.45
CA LYS A 809 -25.05 29.10 -70.45
C LYS A 809 -24.54 28.71 -71.84
N ASN A 810 -23.28 28.99 -72.21
CA ASN A 810 -22.76 28.79 -73.59
C ASN A 810 -21.52 27.88 -73.70
N PHE A 811 -21.28 26.97 -72.74
CA PHE A 811 -20.03 26.20 -72.69
C PHE A 811 -20.04 24.96 -73.59
N ASN A 812 -19.10 24.87 -74.53
CA ASN A 812 -18.89 23.71 -75.41
C ASN A 812 -17.43 23.22 -75.27
N ILE A 813 -17.21 22.00 -74.77
CA ILE A 813 -15.89 21.47 -74.37
C ILE A 813 -15.14 20.80 -75.54
N TYR A 814 -15.85 20.46 -76.62
CA TYR A 814 -15.28 19.81 -77.82
C TYR A 814 -15.33 20.76 -79.02
N GLU A 815 -14.46 21.77 -79.07
CA GLU A 815 -14.41 22.74 -80.17
C GLU A 815 -13.35 22.31 -81.22
N ILE A 816 -13.80 22.03 -82.44
CA ILE A 816 -12.96 21.88 -83.65
C ILE A 816 -13.67 22.66 -84.76
N GLU A 817 -12.96 23.60 -85.40
CA GLU A 817 -13.48 24.40 -86.53
C GLU A 817 -13.98 23.48 -87.66
N SER A 818 -15.30 23.45 -87.85
CA SER A 818 -16.00 22.71 -88.91
C SER A 818 -17.21 23.53 -89.33
N THR A 819 -17.38 23.75 -90.64
CA THR A 819 -18.49 24.51 -91.23
C THR A 819 -19.78 23.67 -91.39
N ASP A 820 -19.80 22.42 -90.94
CA ASP A 820 -20.93 21.49 -91.06
C ASP A 820 -21.82 21.48 -89.78
N ASN A 821 -23.10 21.86 -89.93
CA ASN A 821 -24.10 21.94 -88.86
C ASN A 821 -24.36 20.60 -88.15
N THR A 822 -24.09 19.46 -88.80
CA THR A 822 -24.25 18.12 -88.18
C THR A 822 -23.15 17.81 -87.16
N HIS A 823 -21.93 18.30 -87.40
CA HIS A 823 -20.79 18.14 -86.51
C HIS A 823 -20.92 18.99 -85.23
N ILE A 824 -21.44 20.22 -85.33
CA ILE A 824 -21.67 21.11 -84.19
C ILE A 824 -22.70 20.53 -83.22
N ARG A 825 -23.78 19.93 -83.75
CA ARG A 825 -24.81 19.25 -82.93
C ARG A 825 -24.26 18.02 -82.21
N GLN A 826 -23.35 17.29 -82.85
CA GLN A 826 -22.69 16.12 -82.26
C GLN A 826 -21.69 16.52 -81.15
N GLN A 827 -21.00 17.66 -81.30
CA GLN A 827 -20.11 18.22 -80.27
C GLN A 827 -20.87 18.68 -79.02
N GLN A 828 -22.04 19.30 -79.18
CA GLN A 828 -22.89 19.70 -78.05
C GLN A 828 -23.43 18.49 -77.27
N ILE A 829 -23.72 17.36 -77.94
CA ILE A 829 -24.12 16.11 -77.27
C ILE A 829 -22.94 15.51 -76.49
N TYR A 830 -21.73 15.52 -77.06
CA TYR A 830 -20.52 15.08 -76.34
C TYR A 830 -20.26 15.92 -75.09
N THR A 831 -20.42 17.25 -75.17
CA THR A 831 -20.26 18.13 -74.02
C THR A 831 -21.31 17.85 -72.92
N LYS A 832 -22.57 17.58 -73.28
CA LYS A 832 -23.64 17.28 -72.32
C LYS A 832 -23.46 15.91 -71.63
N VAL A 833 -23.09 14.87 -72.37
CA VAL A 833 -22.80 13.53 -71.82
C VAL A 833 -21.57 13.56 -70.92
N TYR A 834 -20.54 14.32 -71.33
CA TYR A 834 -19.36 14.58 -70.51
C TYR A 834 -19.72 15.25 -69.18
N LEU A 835 -20.47 16.36 -69.22
CA LEU A 835 -20.87 17.07 -67.99
C LEU A 835 -21.73 16.20 -67.07
N PHE A 836 -22.64 15.40 -67.61
CA PHE A 836 -23.49 14.52 -66.81
C PHE A 836 -22.70 13.42 -66.09
N LEU A 837 -21.87 12.65 -66.82
CA LEU A 837 -21.02 11.60 -66.23
C LEU A 837 -20.04 12.17 -65.21
N TYR A 838 -19.48 13.34 -65.53
CA TYR A 838 -18.54 14.04 -64.66
C TYR A 838 -19.18 14.46 -63.33
N ILE A 839 -20.37 15.07 -63.38
CA ILE A 839 -21.10 15.50 -62.18
C ILE A 839 -21.49 14.29 -61.32
N VAL A 840 -22.04 13.23 -61.91
CA VAL A 840 -22.48 12.05 -61.16
C VAL A 840 -21.32 11.35 -60.43
N LEU A 841 -20.19 11.14 -61.12
CA LEU A 841 -19.02 10.50 -60.52
C LEU A 841 -18.39 11.38 -59.43
N LEU A 842 -18.38 12.71 -59.62
CA LEU A 842 -17.89 13.65 -58.61
C LEU A 842 -18.78 13.67 -57.37
N SER A 843 -20.11 13.61 -57.54
CA SER A 843 -21.07 13.53 -56.45
C SER A 843 -20.93 12.24 -55.63
N ILE A 844 -20.65 11.10 -56.27
CA ILE A 844 -20.42 9.82 -55.57
C ILE A 844 -19.17 9.88 -54.70
N VAL A 845 -18.07 10.43 -55.22
CA VAL A 845 -16.81 10.59 -54.45
C VAL A 845 -17.03 11.52 -53.25
N LEU A 846 -17.73 12.65 -53.45
CA LEU A 846 -18.11 13.57 -52.37
C LEU A 846 -18.96 12.91 -51.29
N PHE A 847 -19.98 12.16 -51.69
CA PHE A 847 -20.87 11.47 -50.75
C PHE A 847 -20.12 10.42 -49.90
N TYR A 848 -19.19 9.69 -50.52
CA TYR A 848 -18.37 8.71 -49.82
C TYR A 848 -17.41 9.35 -48.81
N THR A 849 -16.79 10.49 -49.15
CA THR A 849 -15.89 11.22 -48.24
C THR A 849 -16.59 11.83 -47.03
N ILE A 850 -17.88 12.17 -47.15
CA ILE A 850 -18.67 12.76 -46.04
C ILE A 850 -19.07 11.71 -44.99
N LEU A 851 -19.06 10.42 -45.34
CA LEU A 851 -19.53 9.32 -44.48
C LEU A 851 -18.44 8.69 -43.60
N ILE A 852 -17.18 9.11 -43.71
CA ILE A 852 -16.08 8.58 -42.90
C ILE A 852 -15.95 9.42 -41.62
N GLU A 853 -16.31 8.83 -40.47
CA GLU A 853 -16.14 9.42 -39.14
C GLU A 853 -14.75 9.11 -38.58
N ARG A 854 -14.17 10.06 -37.85
CA ARG A 854 -12.82 9.95 -37.29
C ARG A 854 -12.85 10.21 -35.78
N ARG A 855 -12.02 9.46 -35.04
CA ARG A 855 -11.82 9.63 -33.58
C ARG A 855 -10.87 10.81 -33.35
N ILE A 856 -11.30 11.78 -32.56
CA ILE A 856 -10.46 12.89 -32.11
C ILE A 856 -10.35 12.80 -30.59
N THR A 857 -9.11 12.97 -30.11
CA THR A 857 -8.78 13.03 -28.70
C THR A 857 -8.50 14.49 -28.38
N GLU A 858 -9.34 15.11 -27.56
CA GLU A 858 -9.13 16.48 -27.10
C GLU A 858 -8.60 16.48 -25.68
N THR A 859 -7.73 17.44 -25.40
CA THR A 859 -7.20 17.72 -24.06
C THR A 859 -7.76 19.05 -23.63
N GLN A 860 -8.58 19.05 -22.58
CA GLN A 860 -9.15 20.27 -22.02
C GLN A 860 -8.47 20.58 -20.69
N GLN A 861 -7.99 21.83 -20.55
CA GLN A 861 -7.47 22.31 -19.28
C GLN A 861 -8.62 22.48 -18.29
N LEU A 862 -8.43 21.96 -17.08
CA LEU A 862 -9.44 21.98 -16.05
C LEU A 862 -9.26 23.22 -15.17
N HIS A 863 -10.30 24.05 -15.04
CA HIS A 863 -10.22 25.33 -14.29
C HIS A 863 -11.00 25.29 -12.97
N SER A 864 -12.03 24.43 -12.89
CA SER A 864 -12.85 24.26 -11.69
C SER A 864 -13.42 22.83 -11.57
N ILE A 865 -13.97 22.52 -10.39
CA ILE A 865 -14.66 21.24 -10.13
C ILE A 865 -15.94 21.11 -10.98
N ASP A 866 -16.62 22.22 -11.24
CA ASP A 866 -17.84 22.27 -12.07
C ASP A 866 -17.53 21.91 -13.53
N ASP A 867 -16.37 22.33 -14.03
CA ASP A 867 -15.92 21.97 -15.38
C ASP A 867 -15.72 20.45 -15.50
N TYR A 868 -15.17 19.81 -14.46
CA TYR A 868 -15.02 18.36 -14.42
C TYR A 868 -16.37 17.65 -14.36
N GLU A 869 -17.27 18.06 -13.48
CA GLU A 869 -18.60 17.42 -13.37
C GLU A 869 -19.41 17.59 -14.68
N GLN A 870 -19.28 18.72 -15.38
CA GLN A 870 -19.88 18.89 -16.71
C GLN A 870 -19.26 17.95 -17.74
N LEU A 871 -17.93 17.84 -17.78
CA LEU A 871 -17.22 16.95 -18.70
C LEU A 871 -17.53 15.48 -18.44
N LEU A 872 -17.61 15.07 -17.17
CA LEU A 872 -17.97 13.72 -16.76
C LEU A 872 -19.40 13.37 -17.19
N ASN A 873 -20.34 14.32 -17.09
CA ASN A 873 -21.73 14.14 -17.54
C ASN A 873 -21.87 14.05 -19.07
N LEU A 874 -21.00 14.73 -19.82
CA LEU A 874 -21.02 14.74 -21.29
C LEU A 874 -20.32 13.52 -21.91
N TYR A 875 -19.28 12.99 -21.26
CA TYR A 875 -18.34 12.03 -21.84
C TYR A 875 -18.03 10.83 -20.92
N SER A 876 -19.00 10.40 -20.10
CA SER A 876 -18.86 9.44 -18.98
C SER A 876 -18.03 8.18 -19.27
N ASP A 877 -17.98 7.74 -20.53
CA ASP A 877 -17.38 6.46 -20.91
C ASP A 877 -15.91 6.56 -21.37
N ASP A 878 -15.37 7.78 -21.60
CA ASP A 878 -14.06 7.98 -22.26
C ASP A 878 -13.23 9.15 -21.69
N ILE A 879 -13.55 9.67 -20.50
CA ILE A 879 -12.82 10.77 -19.85
C ILE A 879 -11.75 10.27 -18.88
N SER A 880 -10.53 10.82 -18.98
CA SER A 880 -9.41 10.53 -18.07
C SER A 880 -8.74 11.82 -17.61
N CYS A 881 -8.71 12.02 -16.30
CA CYS A 881 -8.15 13.20 -15.66
C CYS A 881 -7.01 12.78 -14.72
N PRO A 882 -5.73 12.88 -15.13
CA PRO A 882 -4.61 12.51 -14.27
C PRO A 882 -4.47 13.48 -13.09
N CYS A 883 -4.22 12.94 -11.89
CA CYS A 883 -3.82 13.74 -10.74
C CYS A 883 -2.38 14.24 -10.90
N THR A 884 -2.10 15.44 -10.40
CA THR A 884 -0.73 15.97 -10.29
C THR A 884 0.04 15.25 -9.17
N TYR A 885 -0.66 14.90 -8.08
CA TYR A 885 -0.11 14.11 -6.98
C TYR A 885 -0.73 12.71 -6.96
N THR A 886 0.11 11.66 -6.96
CA THR A 886 -0.37 10.27 -6.95
C THR A 886 -0.50 9.68 -5.55
N SER A 887 -0.04 10.39 -4.53
CA SER A 887 -0.12 10.04 -3.11
C SER A 887 -0.63 11.26 -2.35
N ILE A 888 -1.78 11.12 -1.71
CA ILE A 888 -2.46 12.20 -0.96
C ILE A 888 -2.68 11.68 0.46
N SER A 889 -2.13 12.38 1.45
CA SER A 889 -2.33 12.04 2.85
C SER A 889 -3.80 12.20 3.26
N TYR A 890 -4.33 11.28 4.06
CA TYR A 890 -5.75 11.26 4.43
C TYR A 890 -6.17 12.51 5.23
N ASP A 891 -5.26 13.10 6.01
CA ASP A 891 -5.45 14.37 6.73
C ASP A 891 -5.87 15.55 5.81
N LYS A 892 -5.60 15.49 4.51
CA LYS A 892 -5.93 16.56 3.57
C LYS A 892 -7.40 16.64 3.21
N PHE A 893 -8.14 15.54 3.31
CA PHE A 893 -9.53 15.47 2.84
C PHE A 893 -10.50 14.77 3.79
N ILE A 894 -10.01 14.11 4.83
CA ILE A 894 -10.83 13.68 5.96
C ILE A 894 -10.93 14.87 6.92
N THR A 895 -12.10 15.50 6.97
CA THR A 895 -12.33 16.71 7.78
C THR A 895 -12.70 16.38 9.22
N GLU A 896 -13.26 15.20 9.45
CA GLU A 896 -13.59 14.69 10.78
C GLU A 896 -13.37 13.19 10.83
N LEU A 897 -12.58 12.72 11.79
CA LEU A 897 -12.44 11.32 12.16
C LEU A 897 -12.16 11.27 13.65
N GLN A 898 -13.21 11.01 14.43
CA GLN A 898 -13.13 10.93 15.89
C GLN A 898 -14.22 10.04 16.46
N VAL A 899 -14.05 9.60 17.70
CA VAL A 899 -15.12 8.95 18.46
C VAL A 899 -16.01 10.04 19.06
N SER A 900 -17.27 10.09 18.63
CA SER A 900 -18.25 11.06 19.14
C SER A 900 -18.66 10.78 20.59
N SER A 901 -18.70 9.50 20.97
CA SER A 901 -18.94 9.10 22.35
C SER A 901 -18.33 7.74 22.69
N PHE A 902 -17.72 7.67 23.86
CA PHE A 902 -17.37 6.43 24.54
C PHE A 902 -18.51 6.04 25.51
N HIS A 903 -18.53 4.78 25.92
CA HIS A 903 -19.47 4.24 26.89
C HIS A 903 -19.44 5.09 28.16
N ASP A 904 -20.59 5.31 28.80
CA ASP A 904 -20.75 6.07 30.05
C ASP A 904 -19.86 5.58 31.21
N ALA A 905 -19.32 4.37 31.11
CA ALA A 905 -18.41 3.75 32.08
C ALA A 905 -16.96 4.20 31.89
N CYS A 906 -16.67 4.92 30.82
CA CYS A 906 -15.37 5.53 30.56
C CYS A 906 -15.34 7.02 30.96
N ASP A 907 -16.38 7.52 31.63
CA ASP A 907 -16.38 8.85 32.25
C ASP A 907 -15.76 8.78 33.66
N ASP A 908 -14.54 9.31 33.78
CA ASP A 908 -13.70 9.25 34.99
C ASP A 908 -14.40 9.81 36.23
N LYS A 909 -15.35 10.74 36.07
CA LYS A 909 -16.09 11.29 37.22
C LYS A 909 -17.17 10.36 37.74
N ARG A 910 -17.82 9.55 36.91
CA ARG A 910 -19.00 8.77 37.35
C ARG A 910 -18.63 7.57 38.20
N LEU A 911 -17.73 6.70 37.74
CA LEU A 911 -17.34 5.49 38.47
C LEU A 911 -16.50 5.78 39.72
N TYR A 912 -15.63 6.79 39.64
CA TYR A 912 -14.86 7.27 40.78
C TYR A 912 -15.81 7.76 41.88
N THR A 913 -16.75 8.65 41.55
CA THR A 913 -17.69 9.21 42.54
C THR A 913 -18.67 8.17 43.11
N ILE A 914 -19.00 7.09 42.37
CA ILE A 914 -19.82 5.97 42.88
C ILE A 914 -19.14 5.21 44.04
N LEU A 915 -17.79 5.19 44.11
CA LEU A 915 -17.05 4.33 45.05
C LEU A 915 -16.06 5.05 45.97
N THR A 916 -15.64 6.29 45.68
CA THR A 916 -14.63 7.01 46.47
C THR A 916 -15.24 8.07 47.39
N MET A 917 -15.79 7.63 48.53
CA MET A 917 -16.03 8.54 49.65
C MET A 917 -15.22 8.27 50.92
N TYR A 918 -14.22 7.36 50.90
CA TYR A 918 -13.36 7.09 52.07
C TYR A 918 -11.88 6.81 51.73
N MET A 919 -11.19 7.79 51.15
CA MET A 919 -9.73 7.73 50.94
C MET A 919 -8.91 8.61 51.91
N LEU A 920 -9.53 9.26 52.91
CA LEU A 920 -8.83 10.20 53.82
C LEU A 920 -9.07 10.01 55.33
N GLY A 921 -9.53 8.85 55.81
CA GLY A 921 -9.88 8.66 57.22
C GLY A 921 -9.24 7.48 57.93
N GLY A 922 -8.13 7.73 58.64
CA GLY A 922 -7.88 7.13 59.97
C GLY A 922 -7.19 5.77 60.04
N SER A 923 -5.94 5.80 60.51
CA SER A 923 -5.27 4.73 61.25
C SER A 923 -6.11 4.27 62.44
N GLY A 924 -6.85 3.17 62.31
CA GLY A 924 -7.60 2.59 63.41
C GLY A 924 -8.03 1.18 63.07
N GLY A 925 -7.50 0.19 63.79
CA GLY A 925 -7.85 -1.22 63.61
C GLY A 925 -9.34 -1.45 63.84
N PHE A 926 -10.08 -1.71 62.77
CA PHE A 926 -11.40 -2.32 62.84
C PHE A 926 -11.44 -3.58 61.96
N MET A 927 -11.96 -4.64 62.59
CA MET A 927 -11.89 -6.04 62.21
C MET A 927 -12.70 -6.40 60.94
N THR A 928 -12.00 -7.08 60.02
CA THR A 928 -12.39 -8.24 59.19
C THR A 928 -13.61 -8.23 58.24
N ILE A 929 -14.61 -7.35 58.37
CA ILE A 929 -15.78 -7.39 57.46
C ILE A 929 -15.62 -6.41 56.27
N SER A 930 -15.04 -5.22 56.49
CA SER A 930 -14.82 -4.19 55.45
C SER A 930 -13.60 -4.44 54.55
N GLY A 931 -12.62 -5.22 55.03
CA GLY A 931 -11.38 -5.52 54.28
C GLY A 931 -11.59 -6.42 53.06
N HIS A 932 -12.55 -7.35 53.12
CA HIS A 932 -12.83 -8.26 51.98
C HIS A 932 -13.64 -7.63 50.86
N PHE A 933 -14.36 -6.52 51.12
CA PHE A 933 -15.10 -5.78 50.10
C PHE A 933 -14.17 -4.85 49.31
N THR A 934 -13.39 -4.02 50.00
CA THR A 934 -12.41 -3.09 49.41
C THR A 934 -11.38 -3.80 48.55
N GLN A 935 -10.88 -4.95 48.98
CA GLN A 935 -9.86 -5.76 48.29
C GLN A 935 -10.21 -6.19 46.85
N TRP A 936 -11.47 -6.24 46.43
CA TRP A 936 -11.83 -6.61 45.06
C TRP A 936 -12.49 -5.48 44.26
N ILE A 937 -13.31 -4.64 44.91
CA ILE A 937 -14.05 -3.57 44.21
C ILE A 937 -13.12 -2.44 43.75
N ASN A 938 -12.10 -2.10 44.56
CA ASN A 938 -11.09 -1.09 44.21
C ASN A 938 -10.28 -1.54 42.98
N PRO A 939 -9.68 -2.76 42.98
CA PRO A 939 -9.10 -3.35 41.78
C PRO A 939 -10.03 -3.42 40.57
N PHE A 940 -11.30 -3.76 40.76
CA PHE A 940 -12.27 -3.89 39.68
C PHE A 940 -12.47 -2.56 38.94
N VAL A 941 -12.80 -1.49 39.68
CA VAL A 941 -13.04 -0.19 39.06
C VAL A 941 -11.77 0.45 38.52
N LYS A 942 -10.63 0.29 39.20
CA LYS A 942 -9.37 0.79 38.66
C LYS A 942 -8.98 0.07 37.36
N SER A 943 -9.24 -1.23 37.26
CA SER A 943 -8.99 -1.98 36.03
C SER A 943 -9.91 -1.51 34.89
N LEU A 944 -11.19 -1.21 35.19
CA LEU A 944 -12.15 -0.69 34.21
C LEU A 944 -11.73 0.70 33.69
N GLU A 945 -11.45 1.64 34.60
CA GLU A 945 -10.98 3.00 34.26
C GLU A 945 -9.77 2.96 33.33
N GLN A 946 -8.81 2.10 33.65
CA GLN A 946 -7.57 2.02 32.91
C GLN A 946 -7.73 1.28 31.57
N LEU A 947 -8.62 0.28 31.48
CA LEU A 947 -8.99 -0.34 30.21
C LEU A 947 -9.70 0.65 29.27
N CYS A 948 -10.58 1.50 29.81
CA CYS A 948 -11.19 2.63 29.10
C CYS A 948 -10.14 3.64 28.62
N SER A 949 -9.22 4.05 29.51
CA SER A 949 -8.12 4.96 29.15
C SER A 949 -7.27 4.38 28.02
N LEU A 950 -6.94 3.09 28.09
CA LEU A 950 -6.19 2.40 27.05
C LEU A 950 -6.96 2.37 25.72
N ALA A 951 -8.25 2.08 25.73
CA ALA A 951 -9.08 2.10 24.54
C ALA A 951 -9.05 3.49 23.87
N LYS A 952 -9.21 4.57 24.65
CA LYS A 952 -9.13 5.96 24.15
C LYS A 952 -7.78 6.25 23.48
N HIS A 953 -6.67 6.01 24.18
CA HIS A 953 -5.33 6.23 23.63
C HIS A 953 -5.06 5.36 22.39
N ASN A 954 -5.58 4.13 22.35
CA ASN A 954 -5.42 3.25 21.20
C ASN A 954 -6.20 3.76 19.98
N VAL A 955 -7.42 4.29 20.17
CA VAL A 955 -8.17 4.97 19.11
C VAL A 955 -7.41 6.18 18.61
N GLU A 956 -7.00 7.09 19.51
CA GLU A 956 -6.28 8.32 19.15
C GLU A 956 -5.01 8.03 18.34
N ASN A 957 -4.16 7.12 18.83
CA ASN A 957 -2.95 6.72 18.12
C ASN A 957 -3.24 6.07 16.75
N SER A 958 -4.33 5.31 16.64
CA SER A 958 -4.71 4.66 15.37
C SER A 958 -5.27 5.69 14.37
N ILE A 959 -6.03 6.68 14.83
CA ILE A 959 -6.50 7.80 14.02
C ILE A 959 -5.31 8.61 13.50
N ASP A 960 -4.38 8.99 14.37
CA ASP A 960 -3.17 9.73 13.99
C ASP A 960 -2.37 8.97 12.93
N ALA A 961 -2.15 7.66 13.14
CA ALA A 961 -1.44 6.81 12.19
C ALA A 961 -2.17 6.69 10.85
N PHE A 962 -3.51 6.61 10.86
CA PHE A 962 -4.32 6.53 9.64
C PHE A 962 -4.34 7.85 8.87
N LEU A 963 -4.50 8.99 9.56
CA LEU A 963 -4.48 10.31 8.94
C LEU A 963 -3.12 10.66 8.34
N ALA A 964 -2.03 10.15 8.91
CA ALA A 964 -0.68 10.26 8.37
C ALA A 964 -0.37 9.28 7.22
N SER A 965 -1.27 8.33 6.93
CA SER A 965 -1.16 7.42 5.79
C SER A 965 -1.68 8.06 4.51
N THR A 966 -1.36 7.50 3.34
CA THR A 966 -1.67 8.13 2.05
C THR A 966 -2.58 7.29 1.17
N LEU A 967 -3.60 7.92 0.60
CA LEU A 967 -4.38 7.43 -0.52
C LEU A 967 -3.54 7.47 -1.80
N PHE A 968 -3.45 6.34 -2.51
CA PHE A 968 -2.79 6.26 -3.81
C PHE A 968 -3.81 6.32 -4.94
N THR A 969 -3.69 7.34 -5.79
CA THR A 969 -4.54 7.47 -6.97
C THR A 969 -3.83 8.22 -8.09
N ASN A 970 -3.76 7.65 -9.30
CA ASN A 970 -3.18 8.31 -10.47
C ASN A 970 -4.23 9.08 -11.30
N GLN A 971 -5.52 8.88 -11.02
CA GLN A 971 -6.63 9.50 -11.72
C GLN A 971 -7.62 10.13 -10.75
N LEU A 972 -8.21 11.26 -11.14
CA LEU A 972 -9.30 11.85 -10.38
C LEU A 972 -10.50 10.89 -10.38
N MET A 973 -10.95 10.50 -9.19
CA MET A 973 -12.14 9.68 -8.98
C MET A 973 -13.40 10.54 -9.14
N SER A 974 -14.50 9.98 -9.63
CA SER A 974 -15.81 10.66 -9.55
C SER A 974 -16.25 10.80 -8.09
N ARG A 975 -17.16 11.73 -7.81
CA ARG A 975 -17.70 11.94 -6.46
C ARG A 975 -18.33 10.66 -5.88
N ASP A 976 -19.19 10.00 -6.64
CA ASP A 976 -19.83 8.74 -6.20
C ASP A 976 -18.82 7.63 -5.90
N LEU A 977 -17.77 7.53 -6.73
CA LEU A 977 -16.70 6.54 -6.54
C LEU A 977 -15.86 6.89 -5.31
N PHE A 978 -15.48 8.16 -5.13
CA PHE A 978 -14.77 8.65 -3.97
C PHE A 978 -15.55 8.37 -2.68
N ASP A 979 -16.84 8.73 -2.63
CA ASP A 979 -17.68 8.52 -1.45
C ASP A 979 -17.81 7.03 -1.10
N THR A 980 -17.95 6.17 -2.11
CA THR A 980 -18.02 4.71 -1.92
C THR A 980 -16.70 4.16 -1.35
N GLU A 981 -15.57 4.48 -2.00
CA GLU A 981 -14.25 3.97 -1.61
C GLU A 981 -13.83 4.54 -0.23
N MET A 982 -14.20 5.78 0.11
CA MET A 982 -13.90 6.36 1.43
C MET A 982 -14.73 5.73 2.54
N ASN A 983 -16.02 5.47 2.32
CA ASN A 983 -16.85 4.77 3.30
C ASN A 983 -16.33 3.35 3.56
N GLU A 984 -15.90 2.63 2.51
CA GLU A 984 -15.26 1.32 2.66
C GLU A 984 -13.94 1.42 3.43
N THR A 985 -13.08 2.39 3.08
CA THR A 985 -11.78 2.61 3.76
C THR A 985 -11.97 2.92 5.26
N LEU A 986 -12.90 3.81 5.59
CA LEU A 986 -13.20 4.19 6.97
C LEU A 986 -13.78 3.02 7.77
N SER A 987 -14.73 2.26 7.19
CA SER A 987 -15.28 1.08 7.83
C SER A 987 -14.22 0.00 8.10
N GLN A 988 -13.29 -0.17 7.17
CA GLN A 988 -12.14 -1.07 7.35
C GLN A 988 -11.22 -0.58 8.47
N PHE A 989 -10.91 0.71 8.51
CA PHE A 989 -10.11 1.32 9.57
C PHE A 989 -10.73 1.08 10.96
N GLU A 990 -12.03 1.32 11.12
CA GLU A 990 -12.75 1.10 12.37
C GLU A 990 -12.67 -0.37 12.82
N ASN A 991 -12.96 -1.30 11.91
CA ASN A 991 -12.96 -2.73 12.22
C ASN A 991 -11.54 -3.23 12.57
N LYS A 992 -10.54 -2.81 11.80
CA LYS A 992 -9.14 -3.19 12.04
C LYS A 992 -8.64 -2.70 13.40
N THR A 993 -9.00 -1.48 13.79
CA THR A 993 -8.60 -0.90 15.08
C THR A 993 -9.17 -1.70 16.25
N LYS A 994 -10.43 -2.14 16.17
CA LYS A 994 -11.09 -2.99 17.19
C LYS A 994 -10.45 -4.36 17.29
N THR A 995 -10.23 -5.03 16.17
CA THR A 995 -9.69 -6.40 16.18
C THR A 995 -8.25 -6.45 16.68
N ALA A 996 -7.43 -5.47 16.29
CA ALA A 996 -6.06 -5.34 16.81
C ALA A 996 -6.06 -5.19 18.34
N PHE A 997 -6.98 -4.41 18.90
CA PHE A 997 -7.15 -4.25 20.35
C PHE A 997 -7.52 -5.58 21.02
N ALA A 998 -8.49 -6.33 20.46
CA ALA A 998 -8.91 -7.62 20.99
C ALA A 998 -7.78 -8.67 20.97
N HIS A 999 -6.97 -8.71 19.91
CA HIS A 999 -5.87 -9.66 19.76
C HIS A 999 -4.78 -9.49 20.81
N ILE A 1000 -4.42 -8.25 21.09
CA ILE A 1000 -3.45 -7.97 22.14
C ILE A 1000 -4.02 -8.43 23.49
N LEU A 1001 -5.28 -8.09 23.79
CA LEU A 1001 -5.96 -8.53 25.02
C LEU A 1001 -5.97 -10.07 25.18
N ASP A 1002 -6.23 -10.82 24.11
CA ASP A 1002 -6.22 -12.28 24.14
C ASP A 1002 -4.82 -12.89 24.34
N LEU A 1003 -3.80 -12.33 23.70
CA LEU A 1003 -2.41 -12.78 23.86
C LEU A 1003 -1.96 -12.62 25.32
N ILE A 1004 -2.34 -11.51 25.94
CA ILE A 1004 -2.05 -11.20 27.35
C ILE A 1004 -2.71 -12.21 28.26
N ARG A 1005 -4.01 -12.40 28.09
CA ARG A 1005 -4.83 -13.36 28.82
C ARG A 1005 -4.23 -14.76 28.78
N SER A 1006 -3.84 -15.21 27.58
CA SER A 1006 -3.18 -16.50 27.35
C SER A 1006 -1.82 -16.59 28.06
N THR A 1007 -1.05 -15.50 28.08
CA THR A 1007 0.27 -15.44 28.73
C THR A 1007 0.16 -15.46 30.26
N ILE A 1008 -0.82 -14.78 30.85
CA ILE A 1008 -1.10 -14.80 32.29
C ILE A 1008 -1.47 -16.22 32.72
N GLN A 1009 -2.38 -16.87 31.99
CA GLN A 1009 -2.81 -18.23 32.28
C GLN A 1009 -1.69 -19.26 32.06
N GLY A 1010 -1.00 -19.20 30.92
CA GLY A 1010 0.06 -20.15 30.55
C GLY A 1010 1.25 -20.13 31.50
N ASN A 1011 1.59 -18.98 32.09
CA ASN A 1011 2.62 -18.89 33.13
C ASN A 1011 2.11 -19.11 34.55
N ALA A 1012 0.81 -19.32 34.73
CA ALA A 1012 0.13 -19.40 36.02
C ALA A 1012 0.49 -18.20 36.93
N LEU A 1013 0.49 -16.98 36.39
CA LEU A 1013 0.96 -15.81 37.15
C LEU A 1013 0.12 -15.59 38.41
N LEU A 1014 0.79 -15.36 39.54
CA LEU A 1014 0.14 -15.24 40.84
C LEU A 1014 -0.42 -13.82 41.01
N HIS A 1015 -1.69 -13.71 41.41
CA HIS A 1015 -2.37 -12.44 41.69
C HIS A 1015 -2.48 -12.17 43.19
N ILE A 1016 -2.31 -10.90 43.64
CA ILE A 1016 -2.27 -10.48 45.06
C ILE A 1016 -3.42 -11.05 45.90
N ASN A 1017 -4.65 -11.02 45.38
CA ASN A 1017 -5.84 -11.48 46.10
C ASN A 1017 -5.99 -13.01 46.17
N SER A 1018 -5.05 -13.78 45.63
CA SER A 1018 -5.04 -15.25 45.73
C SER A 1018 -6.35 -15.91 45.24
N GLN A 1019 -6.95 -15.33 44.19
CA GLN A 1019 -8.24 -15.76 43.60
C GLN A 1019 -8.11 -17.08 42.84
N ALA A 1020 -7.09 -17.25 42.01
CA ALA A 1020 -6.81 -18.51 41.31
C ALA A 1020 -6.03 -19.53 42.15
N TRP A 1021 -5.14 -19.06 43.03
CA TRP A 1021 -4.20 -19.89 43.78
C TRP A 1021 -4.12 -19.41 45.22
N SER A 1022 -4.05 -20.32 46.19
CA SER A 1022 -3.79 -20.00 47.58
C SER A 1022 -2.41 -20.50 48.03
N LEU A 1023 -1.73 -19.67 48.82
CA LEU A 1023 -0.48 -20.03 49.48
C LEU A 1023 -0.81 -20.76 50.79
N VAL A 1024 -0.27 -21.97 50.95
CA VAL A 1024 -0.48 -22.83 52.13
C VAL A 1024 0.85 -23.24 52.75
N LYS A 1025 0.85 -23.32 54.08
CA LYS A 1025 1.99 -23.78 54.88
C LYS A 1025 1.88 -25.30 55.05
N VAL A 1026 2.93 -26.04 54.67
CA VAL A 1026 3.00 -27.50 54.78
C VAL A 1026 4.20 -27.89 55.64
N LYS A 1027 3.98 -28.82 56.58
CA LYS A 1027 5.05 -29.40 57.41
C LYS A 1027 5.66 -30.59 56.68
N THR A 1028 6.98 -30.71 56.69
CA THR A 1028 7.67 -31.92 56.20
C THR A 1028 7.44 -33.10 57.15
N ASN A 1029 7.60 -34.33 56.64
CA ASN A 1029 7.30 -35.58 57.35
C ASN A 1029 8.18 -35.81 58.61
N ASP A 1030 9.33 -35.16 58.66
CA ASP A 1030 10.31 -35.13 59.75
C ASP A 1030 10.08 -33.98 60.76
N GLY A 1031 9.10 -33.11 60.51
CA GLY A 1031 8.66 -32.07 61.45
C GLY A 1031 9.62 -30.89 61.63
N SER A 1032 10.77 -30.88 60.94
CA SER A 1032 11.82 -29.87 61.07
C SER A 1032 11.76 -28.72 60.05
N ASP A 1033 11.16 -28.91 58.87
CA ASP A 1033 11.10 -27.88 57.83
C ASP A 1033 9.66 -27.45 57.48
N ILE A 1034 9.49 -26.14 57.28
CA ILE A 1034 8.24 -25.53 56.83
C ILE A 1034 8.38 -25.18 55.35
N ASN A 1035 7.63 -25.87 54.50
CA ASN A 1035 7.53 -25.56 53.08
C ASN A 1035 6.26 -24.75 52.79
N PHE A 1036 6.35 -23.81 51.86
CA PHE A 1036 5.21 -23.04 51.36
C PHE A 1036 4.86 -23.52 49.97
N LEU A 1037 3.64 -24.02 49.80
CA LEU A 1037 3.13 -24.50 48.52
C LEU A 1037 1.97 -23.62 48.07
N THR A 1038 1.81 -23.52 46.76
CA THR A 1038 0.67 -22.94 46.09
C THR A 1038 -0.31 -24.05 45.70
N VAL A 1039 -1.58 -23.87 46.03
CA VAL A 1039 -2.64 -24.80 45.64
C VAL A 1039 -3.69 -24.07 44.80
N PRO A 1040 -4.18 -24.68 43.72
CA PRO A 1040 -5.18 -24.05 42.86
C PRO A 1040 -6.52 -23.97 43.60
N ARG A 1041 -7.29 -22.93 43.32
CA ARG A 1041 -8.66 -22.80 43.80
C ARG A 1041 -9.65 -23.42 42.82
N THR A 1042 -10.64 -24.12 43.38
CA THR A 1042 -11.84 -24.59 42.69
C THR A 1042 -12.98 -23.62 42.94
N PHE A 1043 -13.62 -23.17 41.87
CA PHE A 1043 -14.82 -22.35 41.95
C PHE A 1043 -16.04 -23.24 41.80
N ASN A 1044 -16.94 -23.18 42.77
CA ASN A 1044 -18.21 -23.92 42.75
C ASN A 1044 -19.32 -22.94 42.46
N ASN A 1045 -19.93 -23.03 41.28
CA ASN A 1045 -21.10 -22.27 40.92
C ASN A 1045 -22.35 -23.03 41.36
N THR A 1046 -22.93 -22.61 42.48
CA THR A 1046 -24.14 -23.22 43.05
C THR A 1046 -25.40 -22.97 42.22
N GLN A 1047 -25.42 -21.92 41.39
CA GLN A 1047 -26.56 -21.60 40.52
C GLN A 1047 -26.62 -22.50 39.29
N GLU A 1048 -25.46 -22.84 38.72
CA GLU A 1048 -25.35 -23.69 37.53
C GLU A 1048 -25.06 -25.17 37.89
N ASN A 1049 -24.85 -25.47 39.18
CA ASN A 1049 -24.40 -26.78 39.67
C ASN A 1049 -23.13 -27.29 38.97
N THR A 1050 -22.21 -26.38 38.68
CA THR A 1050 -20.93 -26.64 38.01
C THR A 1050 -19.78 -26.27 38.94
N SER A 1051 -18.66 -26.99 38.82
CA SER A 1051 -17.40 -26.64 39.47
C SER A 1051 -16.31 -26.51 38.41
N CYS A 1052 -15.51 -25.45 38.47
CA CYS A 1052 -14.39 -25.25 37.56
C CYS A 1052 -13.11 -24.96 38.34
N LEU A 1053 -11.97 -25.24 37.71
CA LEU A 1053 -10.66 -25.10 38.33
C LEU A 1053 -9.87 -23.98 37.67
N CYS A 1054 -9.44 -23.00 38.47
CA CYS A 1054 -8.79 -21.80 37.94
C CYS A 1054 -7.40 -22.05 37.33
N SER A 1055 -6.76 -23.15 37.68
CA SER A 1055 -5.47 -23.54 37.10
C SER A 1055 -5.58 -24.09 35.68
N THR A 1056 -6.77 -24.48 35.23
CA THR A 1056 -6.95 -25.09 33.90
C THR A 1056 -7.92 -24.35 33.00
N LEU A 1057 -8.92 -23.67 33.56
CA LEU A 1057 -9.92 -22.95 32.78
C LEU A 1057 -9.87 -21.45 33.08
N GLN A 1058 -9.47 -20.67 32.08
CA GLN A 1058 -9.35 -19.22 32.18
C GLN A 1058 -10.71 -18.52 32.37
N THR A 1059 -11.76 -19.03 31.73
CA THR A 1059 -13.13 -18.49 31.81
C THR A 1059 -13.89 -18.93 33.07
N CYS A 1060 -13.21 -19.64 33.98
CA CYS A 1060 -13.80 -20.09 35.22
C CYS A 1060 -14.21 -18.90 36.09
N ARG A 1061 -15.49 -18.91 36.50
CA ARG A 1061 -16.12 -17.81 37.23
C ARG A 1061 -17.14 -18.31 38.23
N MET A 1062 -17.41 -17.52 39.25
CA MET A 1062 -18.53 -17.72 40.17
C MET A 1062 -19.25 -16.39 40.45
N PRO A 1063 -20.57 -16.40 40.73
CA PRO A 1063 -21.29 -15.20 41.16
C PRO A 1063 -20.66 -14.57 42.40
N ARG A 1064 -20.51 -13.24 42.43
CA ARG A 1064 -20.01 -12.56 43.63
C ARG A 1064 -21.11 -12.53 44.69
N GLN A 1065 -20.85 -13.20 45.80
CA GLN A 1065 -21.70 -13.13 46.99
C GLN A 1065 -21.04 -12.30 48.09
N VAL A 1066 -21.82 -11.46 48.75
CA VAL A 1066 -21.43 -10.60 49.86
C VAL A 1066 -22.33 -10.87 51.05
N ASN A 1067 -21.76 -10.83 52.25
CA ASN A 1067 -22.51 -11.08 53.47
C ASN A 1067 -23.02 -9.75 54.02
N ILE A 1068 -24.35 -9.57 54.05
CA ILE A 1068 -25.03 -8.39 54.58
C ILE A 1068 -25.93 -8.88 55.71
N ASN A 1069 -25.68 -8.43 56.95
CA ASN A 1069 -26.48 -8.82 58.12
C ASN A 1069 -26.63 -10.34 58.35
N SER A 1070 -25.64 -11.14 57.95
CA SER A 1070 -25.64 -12.62 57.98
C SER A 1070 -26.35 -13.32 56.80
N ASP A 1071 -26.90 -12.57 55.85
CA ASP A 1071 -27.45 -13.11 54.60
C ASP A 1071 -26.44 -12.98 53.45
N LEU A 1072 -26.29 -14.06 52.66
CA LEU A 1072 -25.49 -14.06 51.44
C LEU A 1072 -26.31 -13.46 50.28
N VAL A 1073 -25.95 -12.23 49.89
CA VAL A 1073 -26.57 -11.53 48.76
C VAL A 1073 -25.65 -11.65 47.55
N THR A 1074 -26.21 -11.99 46.39
CA THR A 1074 -25.48 -12.02 45.11
C THR A 1074 -25.53 -10.64 44.46
N ILE A 1075 -24.40 -10.15 43.94
CA ILE A 1075 -24.33 -8.87 43.23
C ILE A 1075 -24.56 -9.13 41.74
N ASP A 1076 -25.69 -8.66 41.22
CA ASP A 1076 -26.07 -8.89 39.83
C ASP A 1076 -25.04 -8.33 38.84
N GLY A 1077 -24.65 -9.15 37.87
CA GLY A 1077 -23.67 -8.79 36.84
C GLY A 1077 -22.20 -8.82 37.30
N ILE A 1078 -21.91 -8.97 38.59
CA ILE A 1078 -20.53 -9.07 39.07
C ILE A 1078 -20.15 -10.51 39.39
N VAL A 1079 -19.10 -10.99 38.74
CA VAL A 1079 -18.54 -12.33 38.97
C VAL A 1079 -17.09 -12.24 39.46
N ILE A 1080 -16.64 -13.25 40.20
CA ILE A 1080 -15.22 -13.44 40.48
C ILE A 1080 -14.67 -14.38 39.41
N GLY A 1081 -13.65 -13.91 38.69
CA GLY A 1081 -12.83 -14.72 37.79
C GLY A 1081 -11.54 -15.17 38.47
N CYS A 1082 -10.78 -16.03 37.78
CA CYS A 1082 -9.53 -16.57 38.32
C CYS A 1082 -8.43 -15.52 38.50
N HIS A 1083 -8.40 -14.51 37.62
CA HIS A 1083 -7.50 -13.36 37.69
C HIS A 1083 -8.32 -12.07 37.82
N GLN A 1084 -7.68 -10.97 38.23
CA GLN A 1084 -8.36 -9.68 38.33
C GLN A 1084 -8.89 -9.20 36.98
N LEU A 1085 -8.12 -9.41 35.91
CA LEU A 1085 -8.54 -9.09 34.55
C LEU A 1085 -9.76 -9.93 34.14
N GLU A 1086 -9.80 -11.23 34.46
CA GLU A 1086 -10.98 -12.07 34.18
C GLU A 1086 -12.19 -11.71 35.05
N THR A 1087 -11.96 -11.30 36.30
CA THR A 1087 -13.00 -10.76 37.17
C THR A 1087 -13.67 -9.55 36.52
N LEU A 1088 -12.90 -8.66 35.90
CA LEU A 1088 -13.44 -7.54 35.13
C LEU A 1088 -14.15 -8.03 33.86
N LEU A 1089 -13.44 -8.72 32.97
CA LEU A 1089 -13.91 -9.06 31.63
C LEU A 1089 -15.16 -9.96 31.63
N LEU A 1090 -15.24 -10.91 32.56
CA LEU A 1090 -16.37 -11.85 32.65
C LEU A 1090 -17.59 -11.27 33.37
N SER A 1091 -17.45 -10.12 34.04
CA SER A 1091 -18.54 -9.37 34.64
C SER A 1091 -19.27 -8.51 33.61
N SER A 1092 -20.50 -8.11 33.90
CA SER A 1092 -21.27 -7.09 33.19
C SER A 1092 -21.41 -5.82 34.04
N LEU A 1093 -21.86 -4.74 33.42
CA LEU A 1093 -22.12 -3.47 34.12
C LEU A 1093 -23.53 -3.41 34.74
N THR A 1094 -24.27 -4.53 34.77
CA THR A 1094 -25.69 -4.59 35.18
C THR A 1094 -25.95 -3.91 36.54
N CYS A 1095 -25.13 -4.19 37.56
CA CYS A 1095 -25.26 -3.56 38.88
C CYS A 1095 -25.23 -2.02 38.82
N PHE A 1096 -24.40 -1.44 37.95
CA PHE A 1096 -24.18 0.00 37.87
C PHE A 1096 -25.30 0.75 37.15
N TYR A 1097 -26.24 0.06 36.49
CA TYR A 1097 -27.47 0.67 35.96
C TYR A 1097 -28.58 0.78 37.02
N TYR A 1098 -28.52 -0.02 38.09
CA TYR A 1098 -29.58 -0.10 39.10
C TYR A 1098 -29.16 0.54 40.42
N LEU A 1099 -29.87 1.60 40.82
CA LEU A 1099 -29.64 2.30 42.09
C LEU A 1099 -29.71 1.36 43.32
N GLN A 1100 -30.58 0.34 43.27
CA GLN A 1100 -30.68 -0.65 44.34
C GLN A 1100 -29.37 -1.44 44.53
N CYS A 1101 -28.72 -1.84 43.44
CA CYS A 1101 -27.46 -2.57 43.51
C CYS A 1101 -26.30 -1.66 43.93
N ILE A 1102 -26.27 -0.41 43.44
CA ILE A 1102 -25.29 0.61 43.90
C ILE A 1102 -25.42 0.86 45.40
N ASN A 1103 -26.65 0.96 45.93
CA ASN A 1103 -26.88 1.14 47.36
C ASN A 1103 -26.37 -0.06 48.19
N ILE A 1104 -26.45 -1.29 47.66
CA ILE A 1104 -25.85 -2.48 48.27
C ILE A 1104 -24.33 -2.35 48.32
N LEU A 1105 -23.69 -1.96 47.22
CA LEU A 1105 -22.24 -1.72 47.18
C LEU A 1105 -21.81 -0.63 48.18
N ARG A 1106 -22.62 0.43 48.34
CA ARG A 1106 -22.35 1.50 49.31
C ARG A 1106 -22.49 1.05 50.76
N ALA A 1107 -23.55 0.31 51.09
CA ALA A 1107 -23.77 -0.20 52.44
C ALA A 1107 -22.60 -1.08 52.94
N LEU A 1108 -21.93 -1.78 52.00
CA LEU A 1108 -20.75 -2.60 52.30
C LEU A 1108 -19.47 -1.79 52.54
N SER A 1109 -19.48 -0.48 52.26
CA SER A 1109 -18.32 0.42 52.41
C SER A 1109 -18.32 1.24 53.72
N GLU A 1110 -19.32 1.07 54.60
CA GLU A 1110 -19.75 2.10 55.57
C GLU A 1110 -18.77 2.56 56.66
N GLY A 1111 -18.76 3.88 56.84
CA GLY A 1111 -19.02 4.56 58.11
C GLY A 1111 -20.11 5.64 57.89
N GLU A 1112 -21.07 5.77 58.82
CA GLU A 1112 -22.31 6.56 58.81
C GLU A 1112 -22.24 8.09 58.52
N ALA A 1113 -21.11 8.63 58.05
CA ALA A 1113 -20.93 10.07 57.89
C ALA A 1113 -20.86 10.52 56.42
N LEU A 1114 -21.94 11.19 56.00
CA LEU A 1114 -22.01 12.40 55.16
C LEU A 1114 -22.45 12.32 53.69
N THR A 1115 -23.44 13.21 53.44
CA THR A 1115 -24.03 13.76 52.22
C THR A 1115 -24.63 12.82 51.18
N LYS A 1116 -25.97 12.81 51.15
CA LYS A 1116 -26.83 12.46 50.01
C LYS A 1116 -26.55 13.38 48.82
N GLU A 1117 -25.41 13.27 48.15
CA GLU A 1117 -25.41 13.66 46.74
C GLU A 1117 -26.34 12.68 45.99
N GLN A 1118 -27.15 13.22 45.09
CA GLN A 1118 -28.08 12.43 44.29
C GLN A 1118 -27.27 11.79 43.16
N PHE A 1119 -26.99 10.49 43.32
CA PHE A 1119 -26.22 9.72 42.35
C PHE A 1119 -27.15 9.11 41.30
N ASP A 1120 -26.84 9.37 40.03
CA ASP A 1120 -27.46 8.69 38.91
C ASP A 1120 -26.59 7.48 38.52
N GLY A 1121 -27.22 6.32 38.31
CA GLY A 1121 -26.55 5.15 37.73
C GLY A 1121 -26.11 5.40 36.29
N LEU A 1122 -25.48 4.39 35.67
CA LEU A 1122 -25.18 4.44 34.24
C LEU A 1122 -26.46 4.66 33.42
N ASN A 1123 -26.37 5.43 32.33
CA ASN A 1123 -27.54 5.74 31.52
C ASN A 1123 -27.82 4.61 30.51
N THR A 1124 -29.02 4.05 30.55
CA THR A 1124 -29.45 3.00 29.63
C THR A 1124 -29.79 3.53 28.24
N LEU A 1125 -30.01 4.84 28.09
CA LEU A 1125 -30.41 5.47 26.83
C LEU A 1125 -29.23 5.88 25.93
N THR A 1126 -28.01 5.96 26.47
CA THR A 1126 -26.82 6.40 25.73
C THR A 1126 -26.00 5.24 25.17
N THR A 1127 -26.24 4.01 25.65
CA THR A 1127 -25.46 2.85 25.27
C THR A 1127 -26.11 2.00 24.18
N ARG A 1128 -25.31 1.56 23.19
CA ARG A 1128 -25.72 0.57 22.18
C ARG A 1128 -25.58 -0.87 22.66
N PHE A 1129 -24.96 -1.09 23.83
CA PHE A 1129 -24.71 -2.41 24.40
C PHE A 1129 -25.89 -2.89 25.25
N SER A 1130 -26.06 -4.21 25.36
CA SER A 1130 -27.03 -4.77 26.32
C SER A 1130 -26.51 -4.60 27.74
N MET A 1131 -27.39 -4.34 28.71
CA MET A 1131 -26.99 -4.31 30.14
C MET A 1131 -26.42 -5.64 30.64
N ASN A 1132 -26.71 -6.75 29.95
CA ASN A 1132 -26.19 -8.09 30.24
C ASN A 1132 -24.92 -8.42 29.44
N ASP A 1133 -24.50 -7.55 28.51
CA ASP A 1133 -23.24 -7.75 27.81
C ASP A 1133 -22.08 -7.71 28.81
N THR A 1134 -21.13 -8.62 28.63
CA THR A 1134 -19.91 -8.66 29.45
C THR A 1134 -19.02 -7.48 29.10
N ILE A 1135 -18.23 -7.03 30.07
CA ILE A 1135 -17.22 -5.99 29.86
C ILE A 1135 -16.21 -6.45 28.81
N GLU A 1136 -15.94 -7.76 28.66
CA GLU A 1136 -15.18 -8.32 27.54
C GLU A 1136 -15.74 -7.89 26.18
N LYS A 1137 -17.06 -8.06 25.97
CA LYS A 1137 -17.71 -7.69 24.71
C LYS A 1137 -17.65 -6.17 24.47
N ILE A 1138 -17.86 -5.38 25.51
CA ILE A 1138 -17.75 -3.91 25.43
C ILE A 1138 -16.30 -3.49 25.13
N ALA A 1139 -15.31 -4.17 25.73
CA ALA A 1139 -13.90 -3.90 25.54
C ALA A 1139 -13.38 -4.31 24.16
N TYR A 1140 -13.85 -5.40 23.56
CA TYR A 1140 -13.54 -5.74 22.16
C TYR A 1140 -14.08 -4.73 21.16
N GLU A 1141 -15.11 -3.98 21.57
CA GLU A 1141 -15.63 -2.84 20.84
C GLU A 1141 -15.01 -1.51 21.30
N MET A 1142 -13.91 -1.57 22.08
CA MET A 1142 -13.14 -0.44 22.59
C MET A 1142 -13.98 0.57 23.40
N PHE A 1143 -15.10 0.14 23.98
CA PHE A 1143 -16.07 1.00 24.65
C PHE A 1143 -16.63 2.11 23.73
N ILE A 1144 -16.60 1.94 22.42
CA ILE A 1144 -17.07 2.96 21.47
C ILE A 1144 -18.58 2.84 21.30
N GLU A 1145 -19.29 3.93 21.55
CA GLU A 1145 -20.73 4.03 21.31
C GLU A 1145 -21.03 4.51 19.89
N SER A 1146 -20.29 5.50 19.41
CA SER A 1146 -20.45 6.01 18.04
C SER A 1146 -19.16 6.65 17.48
N TRP A 1147 -19.02 6.57 16.16
CA TRP A 1147 -17.99 7.27 15.39
C TRP A 1147 -18.59 8.49 14.70
N SER A 1148 -17.78 9.55 14.55
CA SER A 1148 -18.08 10.70 13.71
C SER A 1148 -17.05 10.77 12.60
N THR A 1149 -17.52 10.63 11.36
CA THR A 1149 -16.68 10.65 10.16
C THR A 1149 -17.24 11.63 9.13
N ASN A 1150 -16.36 12.43 8.54
CA ASN A 1150 -16.71 13.36 7.47
C ASN A 1150 -15.54 13.50 6.49
N THR A 1151 -15.86 13.51 5.19
CA THR A 1151 -14.89 13.65 4.12
C THR A 1151 -15.29 14.78 3.18
N SER A 1152 -14.32 15.46 2.57
CA SER A 1152 -14.57 16.55 1.64
C SER A 1152 -13.97 16.27 0.28
N TYR A 1153 -14.85 15.94 -0.67
CA TYR A 1153 -14.48 15.75 -2.07
C TYR A 1153 -13.83 17.00 -2.68
N GLU A 1154 -14.21 18.20 -2.26
CA GLU A 1154 -13.62 19.45 -2.76
C GLU A 1154 -12.15 19.58 -2.35
N THR A 1155 -11.82 19.26 -1.09
CA THR A 1155 -10.44 19.24 -0.62
C THR A 1155 -9.63 18.13 -1.27
N TYR A 1156 -10.25 16.97 -1.53
CA TYR A 1156 -9.63 15.88 -2.31
C TYR A 1156 -9.31 16.34 -3.74
N PHE A 1157 -10.28 16.94 -4.44
CA PHE A 1157 -10.10 17.47 -5.79
C PHE A 1157 -8.95 18.49 -5.85
N ASN A 1158 -8.93 19.44 -4.92
CA ASN A 1158 -7.87 20.44 -4.82
C ASN A 1158 -6.50 19.82 -4.50
N SER A 1159 -6.47 18.75 -3.68
CA SER A 1159 -5.24 18.02 -3.33
C SER A 1159 -4.73 17.13 -4.48
N CYS A 1160 -5.62 16.52 -5.27
CA CYS A 1160 -5.27 15.82 -6.51
C CYS A 1160 -4.74 16.80 -7.57
N SER A 1161 -5.27 18.04 -7.57
CA SER A 1161 -4.88 19.15 -8.47
C SER A 1161 -4.79 18.72 -9.95
N PRO A 1162 -5.87 18.18 -10.54
CA PRO A 1162 -5.87 17.74 -11.93
C PRO A 1162 -5.66 18.92 -12.87
N SER A 1163 -4.65 18.86 -13.75
CA SER A 1163 -4.29 20.00 -14.63
C SER A 1163 -5.03 19.99 -15.97
N TYR A 1164 -5.41 18.82 -16.46
CA TYR A 1164 -6.15 18.64 -17.70
C TYR A 1164 -6.94 17.32 -17.67
N CYS A 1165 -7.96 17.21 -18.52
CA CYS A 1165 -8.65 15.96 -18.80
C CYS A 1165 -8.56 15.64 -20.29
N ILE A 1166 -8.50 14.35 -20.60
CA ILE A 1166 -8.49 13.83 -21.96
C ILE A 1166 -9.82 13.12 -22.19
N TYR A 1167 -10.55 13.47 -23.25
CA TYR A 1167 -11.75 12.76 -23.66
C TYR A 1167 -11.74 12.49 -25.17
N THR A 1168 -12.43 11.45 -25.62
CA THR A 1168 -12.54 11.11 -27.05
C THR A 1168 -13.96 11.22 -27.57
N TYR A 1169 -14.12 11.87 -28.73
CA TYR A 1169 -15.41 11.97 -29.43
C TYR A 1169 -15.24 11.79 -30.94
N TYR A 1170 -16.35 11.52 -31.62
CA TYR A 1170 -16.40 11.28 -33.06
C TYR A 1170 -16.77 12.58 -33.79
N GLN A 1171 -15.90 13.05 -34.69
CA GLN A 1171 -16.17 14.22 -35.53
C GLN A 1171 -16.08 13.85 -37.02
N LYS A 1172 -16.90 14.53 -37.83
CA LYS A 1172 -16.86 14.41 -39.30
C LYS A 1172 -15.64 15.15 -39.86
N SER A 1173 -15.12 14.65 -40.99
CA SER A 1173 -13.93 15.19 -41.67
C SER A 1173 -14.04 16.69 -41.97
N ASP A 1174 -12.92 17.42 -41.81
CA ASP A 1174 -12.82 18.88 -41.97
C ASP A 1174 -13.20 19.35 -43.39
N GLU A 1175 -13.89 20.49 -43.48
CA GLU A 1175 -14.41 21.07 -44.73
C GLU A 1175 -13.28 21.35 -45.75
N LEU A 1176 -12.09 21.72 -45.27
CA LEU A 1176 -10.91 21.98 -46.09
C LEU A 1176 -10.26 20.69 -46.63
N GLU A 1177 -10.29 19.60 -45.86
CA GLU A 1177 -9.80 18.31 -46.32
C GLU A 1177 -10.72 17.75 -47.41
N ILE A 1178 -12.04 17.88 -47.25
CA ILE A 1178 -13.03 17.58 -48.29
C ILE A 1178 -12.76 18.40 -49.56
N LEU A 1179 -12.41 19.68 -49.42
CA LEU A 1179 -12.08 20.55 -50.55
C LEU A 1179 -10.80 20.09 -51.29
N THR A 1180 -9.76 19.67 -50.56
CA THR A 1180 -8.52 19.19 -51.20
C THR A 1180 -8.72 17.86 -51.94
N ILE A 1181 -9.47 16.92 -51.35
CA ILE A 1181 -9.83 15.67 -52.01
C ILE A 1181 -10.70 15.96 -53.25
N PHE A 1182 -11.66 16.88 -53.14
CA PHE A 1182 -12.48 17.33 -54.26
C PHE A 1182 -11.65 17.92 -55.41
N LEU A 1183 -10.70 18.82 -55.13
CA LEU A 1183 -9.83 19.43 -56.14
C LEU A 1183 -8.92 18.40 -56.81
N SER A 1184 -8.43 17.41 -56.07
CA SER A 1184 -7.61 16.33 -56.62
C SER A 1184 -8.42 15.37 -57.51
N ALA A 1185 -9.64 15.01 -57.09
CA ALA A 1185 -10.55 14.18 -57.85
C ALA A 1185 -11.03 14.89 -59.13
N TYR A 1186 -11.32 16.19 -59.05
CA TYR A 1186 -11.72 17.04 -60.18
C TYR A 1186 -10.70 16.95 -61.34
N GLY A 1187 -9.40 17.06 -61.03
CA GLY A 1187 -8.33 16.97 -62.03
C GLY A 1187 -8.28 15.60 -62.73
N SER A 1188 -8.32 14.51 -61.97
CA SER A 1188 -8.21 13.16 -62.52
C SER A 1188 -9.44 12.70 -63.31
N LEU A 1189 -10.64 13.07 -62.85
CA LEU A 1189 -11.91 12.61 -63.40
C LEU A 1189 -12.23 13.31 -64.73
N SER A 1190 -11.83 14.59 -64.86
CA SER A 1190 -12.09 15.39 -66.07
C SER A 1190 -11.37 14.81 -67.29
N ILE A 1191 -10.11 14.40 -67.14
CA ILE A 1191 -9.31 13.82 -68.22
C ILE A 1191 -9.86 12.44 -68.61
N ALA A 1192 -10.17 11.58 -67.63
CA ALA A 1192 -10.67 10.23 -67.90
C ALA A 1192 -12.01 10.26 -68.64
N VAL A 1193 -12.97 11.08 -68.19
CA VAL A 1193 -14.29 11.20 -68.82
C VAL A 1193 -14.19 11.80 -70.23
N TYR A 1194 -13.27 12.76 -70.45
CA TYR A 1194 -13.05 13.37 -71.78
C TYR A 1194 -12.61 12.35 -72.85
N PHE A 1195 -11.78 11.37 -72.48
CA PHE A 1195 -11.34 10.32 -73.40
C PHE A 1195 -12.39 9.23 -73.64
N ILE A 1196 -13.21 8.92 -72.64
CA ILE A 1196 -14.16 7.80 -72.71
C ILE A 1196 -15.45 8.19 -73.45
N VAL A 1197 -15.92 9.44 -73.31
CA VAL A 1197 -17.20 9.92 -73.88
C VAL A 1197 -17.33 9.72 -75.39
N PRO A 1198 -16.32 9.99 -76.24
CA PRO A 1198 -16.43 9.75 -77.69
C PRO A 1198 -16.63 8.29 -78.06
N TYR A 1199 -16.05 7.36 -77.29
CA TYR A 1199 -16.19 5.92 -77.47
C TYR A 1199 -17.53 5.41 -76.94
N LEU A 1200 -17.96 5.86 -75.76
CA LEU A 1200 -19.28 5.56 -75.18
C LEU A 1200 -20.41 6.00 -76.11
N VAL A 1201 -20.37 7.22 -76.64
CA VAL A 1201 -21.43 7.70 -77.53
C VAL A 1201 -21.39 6.99 -78.89
N LYS A 1202 -20.21 6.59 -79.40
CA LYS A 1202 -20.12 5.71 -80.58
C LYS A 1202 -20.70 4.32 -80.31
N LEU A 1203 -20.45 3.75 -79.14
CA LEU A 1203 -20.98 2.47 -78.70
C LEU A 1203 -22.51 2.54 -78.57
N ILE A 1204 -23.03 3.57 -77.90
CA ILE A 1204 -24.47 3.83 -77.73
C ILE A 1204 -25.14 4.06 -79.08
N LYS A 1205 -24.53 4.82 -80.01
CA LYS A 1205 -25.03 4.91 -81.40
C LYS A 1205 -25.04 3.56 -82.10
N LYS A 1206 -24.00 2.73 -81.94
CA LYS A 1206 -23.96 1.37 -82.52
C LYS A 1206 -25.06 0.48 -81.95
N ILE A 1207 -25.31 0.55 -80.64
CA ILE A 1207 -26.37 -0.21 -79.97
C ILE A 1207 -27.76 0.30 -80.40
N LEU A 1208 -27.97 1.61 -80.49
CA LEU A 1208 -29.22 2.21 -81.00
C LEU A 1208 -29.47 1.89 -82.49
N ILE A 1209 -28.42 1.81 -83.31
CA ILE A 1209 -28.52 1.39 -84.71
C ILE A 1209 -28.82 -0.13 -84.80
N CYS A 1210 -28.21 -0.97 -83.95
CA CYS A 1210 -28.58 -2.38 -83.83
C CYS A 1210 -30.04 -2.56 -83.41
N PHE A 1211 -30.55 -1.77 -82.46
CA PHE A 1211 -31.95 -1.81 -82.03
C PHE A 1211 -32.93 -1.32 -83.10
N ARG A 1212 -32.52 -0.40 -83.97
CA ARG A 1212 -33.35 0.10 -85.08
C ARG A 1212 -33.48 -0.90 -86.23
N ILE A 1213 -32.50 -1.78 -86.43
CA ILE A 1213 -32.52 -2.83 -87.45
C ILE A 1213 -33.42 -3.99 -87.02
N THR A 1214 -33.58 -4.25 -85.72
CA THR A 1214 -34.52 -5.24 -85.17
C THR A 1214 -35.98 -4.78 -85.11
N GLN A 1215 -36.31 -3.55 -85.52
CA GLN A 1215 -37.71 -3.08 -85.66
C GLN A 1215 -38.17 -2.92 -87.13
N GLN A 1216 -37.33 -3.31 -88.11
CA GLN A 1216 -37.68 -3.36 -89.54
C GLN A 1216 -37.51 -4.78 -90.14
N GLN A 1217 -37.54 -5.80 -89.29
CA GLN A 1217 -38.06 -7.14 -89.60
C GLN A 1217 -39.29 -7.36 -88.72
#